data_AF-A0A8H4PXF1-F1
#
_entry.id   AF-A0A8H4PXF1-F1
#
_cell.length_a   1.000
_cell.length_b   1.000
_cell.length_c   1.000
_cell.angle_alpha   90.00
_cell.angle_beta   90.00
_cell.angle_gamma   90.00
#
_symmetry.space_group_name_H-M   'P 1'
#
loop_
_entity.id
_entity.type
_entity.pdbx_description
1 polymer ?
#
loop_
_entity_poly.entity_id
_entity_poly.type
_entity_poly.pdbx_seq_one_letter_code
_entity_poly.pdbx_strand_id
1 'polypeptide(L)'
;MAAPSVNVGMNAAFSAGPYLLELLETAAAENETAYFPLLDRVASGCFASASSDADLYNEFVAVLKNDGHMPGSETLSTFNLALSLRSAAPRIEAHYQYYATAMEPLVTDSQCENWVLLEGQQFCTPALDSSVKEGLTSSRETALPFDRTLGSGREAILYADPTSDSFGEFHRALCKAARAMRLNYRLRYRPDKTSAVQPLPVSGFGVELALKRTDYIVIDDREDASDSVQQPLGSGDILDGQEEVADLKPLSSSELASLGLKAASFIQKSDSPFETLVRLTQDFPRFSAFIATHSVSETFSNAREQSLANAAHGGANFLWMNGVQLIDRQIEPFALLEMLRRERKLINSVRDLGLSGKQAVSLLGHSTISTAKGEEESPRYDWTDRLEDGRVIVWLNDLETESRYDDYPKTLISLLQRTFPGQMPPIGLNVFNLVVPVDLSNSDDVKVVNQIASIMSRGIPIRFGLVPLTSTAEATAQAKVMYHLLENHGVQALLAYTERSERDTQTAVDERHFAKVAAAGDPLPGSQRMSLSEVLEAETFEKQIELARHWAERLKVDTATRSLLINGVIIARDQNWMQTMSVKIGEDLQTIQKGIFQGALDEGTWIPGIFLEGAATRRNVYIALDNEKTLRMLDVSRLYTEHATLFGTIPVLESYAESTKENWATANIVADMTTQDGLKLVLAALEFKRNNPGVRLELIHNPENSSSASQMNWALKSNEGILKDIETIDELSALPKATESAAADDNYALGLSAFLKMGKIEPGKKVIILNGRVIGPISAGDPFTADDFQQLLEFEQKRRILPVYAAFDDLGLSDKLSSAVTAAKATSIIALSMNSDLPEGIFETAPAVRSTLYDSWNSSHAAIEIGDSEKASIHITGLLDPVSEKGQRSPSCR
;
A
#
# COMPACT_ATOMS: atom_id res chain seq x y z
N MET A 1 16.34 55.56 3.70
CA MET A 1 15.58 55.23 4.93
C MET A 1 15.06 53.82 4.74
N ALA A 2 15.07 52.97 5.78
CA ALA A 2 14.54 51.61 5.65
C ALA A 2 13.02 51.66 5.38
N ALA A 3 12.53 50.81 4.47
CA ALA A 3 11.11 50.70 4.15
C ALA A 3 10.28 50.28 5.39
N PRO A 4 8.99 50.67 5.48
CA PRO A 4 8.12 50.21 6.56
C PRO A 4 7.92 48.69 6.48
N SER A 5 8.24 47.97 7.56
CA SER A 5 8.19 46.50 7.62
C SER A 5 7.22 46.01 8.69
N VAL A 6 6.49 44.93 8.41
CA VAL A 6 5.69 44.19 9.39
C VAL A 6 6.42 42.89 9.72
N ASN A 7 6.61 42.59 11.01
CA ASN A 7 7.25 41.36 11.48
C ASN A 7 6.25 40.50 12.25
N VAL A 8 6.18 39.21 11.91
CA VAL A 8 5.29 38.21 12.51
C VAL A 8 6.13 37.02 12.95
N GLY A 9 6.03 36.65 14.23
CA GLY A 9 6.68 35.47 14.79
C GLY A 9 5.68 34.53 15.46
N MET A 10 5.95 33.23 15.40
CA MET A 10 5.13 32.19 16.01
C MET A 10 5.95 31.34 16.97
N ASN A 11 5.40 31.07 18.15
CA ASN A 11 6.00 30.22 19.18
C ASN A 11 5.07 29.05 19.49
N ALA A 12 5.64 27.89 19.81
CA ALA A 12 4.88 26.74 20.28
C ALA A 12 4.36 26.94 21.72
N ALA A 13 3.35 26.16 22.10
CA ALA A 13 2.80 26.16 23.45
C ALA A 13 3.68 25.44 24.49
N PHE A 14 4.60 24.59 24.03
CA PHE A 14 5.57 23.87 24.86
C PHE A 14 6.97 24.47 24.73
N SER A 15 7.85 24.09 25.66
CA SER A 15 9.19 24.68 25.78
C SER A 15 10.21 23.96 24.90
N ALA A 16 11.27 24.65 24.52
CA ALA A 16 12.38 24.04 23.79
C ALA A 16 13.12 23.03 24.68
N GLY A 17 13.34 21.82 24.17
CA GLY A 17 14.23 20.84 24.79
C GLY A 17 15.71 21.17 24.54
N PRO A 18 16.64 20.45 25.19
CA PRO A 18 18.07 20.59 24.93
C PRO A 18 18.41 20.36 23.45
N TYR A 19 19.23 21.24 22.87
CA TYR A 19 19.58 21.19 21.45
C TYR A 19 20.29 19.90 21.06
N LEU A 20 21.06 19.28 21.97
CA LEU A 20 21.68 17.98 21.77
C LEU A 20 20.66 16.86 21.47
N LEU A 21 19.51 16.86 22.17
CA LEU A 21 18.46 15.87 21.94
C LEU A 21 17.77 16.09 20.59
N GLU A 22 17.60 17.35 20.21
CA GLU A 22 17.05 17.71 18.90
C GLU A 22 17.94 17.23 17.76
N LEU A 23 19.28 17.40 17.88
CA LEU A 23 20.26 16.87 16.93
C LEU A 23 20.22 15.34 16.86
N LEU A 24 20.19 14.66 18.02
CA LEU A 24 20.15 13.21 18.12
C LEU A 24 18.88 12.63 17.48
N GLU A 25 17.71 13.17 17.82
CA GLU A 25 16.43 12.70 17.28
C GLU A 25 16.29 13.01 15.79
N THR A 26 16.77 14.17 15.33
CA THR A 26 16.75 14.54 13.91
C THR A 26 17.66 13.61 13.11
N ALA A 27 18.85 13.27 13.63
CA ALA A 27 19.75 12.34 12.98
C ALA A 27 19.19 10.92 12.91
N ALA A 28 18.55 10.48 13.99
CA ALA A 28 17.92 9.18 14.05
C ALA A 28 16.61 9.09 13.25
N ALA A 29 15.97 10.21 12.93
CA ALA A 29 14.84 10.27 12.00
C ALA A 29 15.27 10.05 10.54
N GLU A 30 16.49 10.46 10.17
CA GLU A 30 17.08 10.12 8.86
C GLU A 30 17.50 8.64 8.83
N ASN A 31 18.27 8.21 9.84
CA ASN A 31 18.79 6.85 9.96
C ASN A 31 18.59 6.30 11.38
N GLU A 32 17.60 5.41 11.54
CA GLU A 32 17.25 4.82 12.85
C GLU A 32 18.41 4.03 13.48
N THR A 33 19.26 3.40 12.65
CA THR A 33 20.39 2.59 13.14
C THR A 33 21.48 3.43 13.78
N ALA A 34 21.53 4.73 13.49
CA ALA A 34 22.53 5.65 14.03
C ALA A 34 22.24 6.06 15.49
N TYR A 35 21.02 5.83 16.00
CA TYR A 35 20.60 6.32 17.32
C TYR A 35 21.50 5.84 18.48
N PHE A 36 21.64 4.53 18.66
CA PHE A 36 22.45 3.97 19.75
C PHE A 36 23.97 4.23 19.59
N PRO A 37 24.56 4.12 18.39
CA PRO A 37 25.95 4.54 18.17
C PRO A 37 26.22 6.02 18.50
N LEU A 38 25.32 6.93 18.13
CA LEU A 38 25.45 8.35 18.49
C LEU A 38 25.31 8.54 20.00
N LEU A 39 24.43 7.78 20.63
CA LEU A 39 24.25 7.79 22.08
C LEU A 39 25.48 7.26 22.84
N ASP A 40 26.19 6.27 22.29
CA ASP A 40 27.50 5.82 22.82
C ASP A 40 28.53 6.97 22.78
N ARG A 41 28.53 7.78 21.72
CA ARG A 41 29.40 8.98 21.62
C ARG A 41 29.03 10.03 22.66
N VAL A 42 27.73 10.28 22.87
CA VAL A 42 27.24 11.17 23.93
C VAL A 42 27.68 10.66 25.31
N ALA A 43 27.49 9.36 25.59
CA ALA A 43 27.88 8.71 26.84
C ALA A 43 29.41 8.66 27.08
N SER A 44 30.21 8.86 26.04
CA SER A 44 31.67 8.99 26.12
C SER A 44 32.16 10.41 26.44
N GLY A 45 31.26 11.39 26.47
CA GLY A 45 31.57 12.79 26.75
C GLY A 45 32.13 13.55 25.54
N CYS A 46 31.97 13.03 24.32
CA CYS A 46 32.56 13.62 23.11
C CYS A 46 32.06 15.05 22.81
N PHE A 47 30.83 15.37 23.22
CA PHE A 47 30.17 16.66 22.95
C PHE A 47 30.18 17.61 24.15
N ALA A 48 30.80 17.21 25.27
CA ALA A 48 30.88 18.02 26.48
C ALA A 48 31.84 19.23 26.33
N SER A 49 32.70 19.23 25.31
CA SER A 49 33.61 20.33 24.99
C SER A 49 32.96 21.51 24.27
N ALA A 50 31.75 21.33 23.72
CA ALA A 50 31.07 22.37 22.95
C ALA A 50 30.50 23.46 23.86
N SER A 51 30.89 24.72 23.63
CA SER A 51 30.43 25.87 24.41
C SER A 51 29.19 26.58 23.86
N SER A 52 28.88 26.37 22.57
CA SER A 52 27.73 26.99 21.90
C SER A 52 26.98 25.97 21.05
N ASP A 53 25.69 26.23 20.79
CA ASP A 53 24.86 25.38 19.93
C ASP A 53 25.44 25.24 18.50
N ALA A 54 26.09 26.30 18.00
CA ALA A 54 26.75 26.27 16.69
C ALA A 54 27.98 25.36 16.67
N ASP A 55 28.80 25.40 17.74
CA ASP A 55 29.95 24.51 17.87
C ASP A 55 29.48 23.05 18.03
N LEU A 56 28.43 22.84 18.83
CA LEU A 56 27.81 21.54 19.04
C LEU A 56 27.31 20.95 17.71
N TYR A 57 26.62 21.75 16.89
CA TYR A 57 26.18 21.34 15.56
C TYR A 57 27.36 20.93 14.67
N ASN A 58 28.43 21.74 14.63
CA ASN A 58 29.60 21.47 13.79
C ASN A 58 30.33 20.18 14.21
N GLU A 59 30.53 19.97 15.51
CA GLU A 59 31.11 18.74 16.05
C GLU A 59 30.22 17.53 15.73
N PHE A 60 28.90 17.67 15.89
CA PHE A 60 27.93 16.61 15.61
C PHE A 60 27.94 16.20 14.12
N VAL A 61 27.96 17.18 13.21
CA VAL A 61 28.07 16.93 11.77
C VAL A 61 29.40 16.25 11.41
N ALA A 62 30.50 16.61 12.07
CA ALA A 62 31.78 15.94 11.87
C ALA A 62 31.73 14.46 12.29
N VAL A 63 31.11 14.16 13.44
CA VAL A 63 30.89 12.78 13.90
C VAL A 63 30.01 11.99 12.92
N LEU A 64 28.91 12.57 12.46
CA LEU A 64 28.00 11.92 11.49
C LEU A 64 28.71 11.52 10.18
N LYS A 65 29.65 12.35 9.71
CA LYS A 65 30.45 12.07 8.52
C LYS A 65 31.53 11.03 8.78
N ASN A 66 32.25 11.14 9.90
CA ASN A 66 33.36 10.24 10.24
C ASN A 66 32.89 8.82 10.53
N ASP A 67 31.78 8.66 11.26
CA ASP A 67 31.20 7.36 11.60
C ASP A 67 30.38 6.76 10.43
N GLY A 68 30.29 7.46 9.29
CA GLY A 68 29.63 6.97 8.08
C GLY A 68 28.11 6.84 8.20
N HIS A 69 27.49 7.46 9.20
CA HIS A 69 26.04 7.42 9.39
C HIS A 69 25.28 8.24 8.35
N MET A 70 25.90 9.28 7.79
CA MET A 70 25.36 10.13 6.72
C MET A 70 26.42 10.43 5.65
N PRO A 71 26.76 9.46 4.78
CA PRO A 71 27.81 9.63 3.78
C PRO A 71 27.39 10.53 2.60
N GLY A 72 26.08 10.64 2.33
CA GLY A 72 25.54 11.41 1.21
C GLY A 72 25.33 12.89 1.53
N SER A 73 25.76 13.77 0.62
CA SER A 73 25.47 15.21 0.70
C SER A 73 23.97 15.50 0.77
N GLU A 74 23.14 14.68 0.12
CA GLU A 74 21.67 14.81 0.12
C GLU A 74 21.08 14.59 1.51
N THR A 75 21.59 13.62 2.27
CA THR A 75 21.11 13.30 3.62
C THR A 75 21.46 14.37 4.63
N LEU A 76 22.62 15.01 4.47
CA LEU A 76 22.98 16.18 5.26
C LEU A 76 22.02 17.36 4.99
N SER A 77 21.64 17.58 3.73
CA SER A 77 20.72 18.66 3.37
C SER A 77 19.33 18.47 3.99
N THR A 78 18.78 17.24 3.96
CA THR A 78 17.48 16.99 4.60
C THR A 78 17.56 17.00 6.13
N PHE A 79 18.68 16.58 6.72
CA PHE A 79 18.95 16.75 8.14
C PHE A 79 18.93 18.23 8.54
N ASN A 80 19.61 19.09 7.78
CA ASN A 80 19.64 20.54 8.03
C ASN A 80 18.26 21.19 7.88
N LEU A 81 17.50 20.79 6.87
CA LEU A 81 16.13 21.25 6.67
C LEU A 81 15.24 20.83 7.86
N ALA A 82 15.31 19.57 8.27
CA ALA A 82 14.55 19.04 9.39
C ALA A 82 14.85 19.72 10.73
N LEU A 83 16.13 20.07 10.94
CA LEU A 83 16.60 20.81 12.10
C LEU A 83 16.11 22.26 12.07
N SER A 84 16.11 22.90 10.89
CA SER A 84 15.59 24.27 10.70
C SER A 84 14.07 24.34 10.92
N LEU A 85 13.36 23.25 10.57
CA LEU A 85 11.93 23.07 10.83
C LEU A 85 11.61 22.65 12.28
N ARG A 86 12.63 22.32 13.08
CA ARG A 86 12.50 21.78 14.45
C ARG A 86 11.57 20.57 14.55
N SER A 87 11.61 19.70 13.53
CA SER A 87 10.67 18.57 13.39
C SER A 87 10.74 17.54 14.54
N ALA A 88 11.87 17.46 15.24
CA ALA A 88 12.09 16.52 16.34
C ALA A 88 11.58 17.01 17.70
N ALA A 89 11.33 18.32 17.87
CA ALA A 89 10.93 18.89 19.15
C ALA A 89 9.61 18.29 19.70
N PRO A 90 8.54 18.08 18.90
CA PRO A 90 7.33 17.42 19.39
C PRO A 90 7.55 15.97 19.85
N ARG A 91 8.51 15.25 19.25
CA ARG A 91 8.86 13.88 19.66
C ARG A 91 9.49 13.89 21.05
N ILE A 92 10.39 14.82 21.33
CA ILE A 92 11.02 14.97 22.65
C ILE A 92 9.97 15.34 23.70
N GLU A 93 9.08 16.28 23.38
CA GLU A 93 7.99 16.67 24.27
C GLU A 93 7.04 15.50 24.58
N ALA A 94 6.82 14.57 23.64
CA ALA A 94 6.03 13.37 23.89
C ALA A 94 6.64 12.48 24.99
N HIS A 95 7.97 12.38 25.08
CA HIS A 95 8.63 11.68 26.20
C HIS A 95 8.38 12.41 27.53
N TYR A 96 8.50 13.74 27.52
CA TYR A 96 8.30 14.56 28.72
C TYR A 96 6.86 14.51 29.23
N GLN A 97 5.88 14.66 28.32
CA GLN A 97 4.47 14.55 28.64
C GLN A 97 4.11 13.17 29.18
N TYR A 98 4.62 12.10 28.56
CA TYR A 98 4.41 10.74 29.06
C TYR A 98 5.01 10.55 30.46
N TYR A 99 6.23 11.04 30.69
CA TYR A 99 6.87 10.95 32.00
C TYR A 99 6.09 11.70 33.08
N ALA A 100 5.72 12.96 32.82
CA ALA A 100 5.00 13.80 33.77
C ALA A 100 3.60 13.28 34.13
N THR A 101 2.89 12.69 33.16
CA THR A 101 1.51 12.24 33.38
C THR A 101 1.41 10.80 33.89
N ALA A 102 2.22 9.88 33.36
CA ALA A 102 2.11 8.46 33.69
C ALA A 102 3.08 8.04 34.79
N MET A 103 4.33 8.52 34.77
CA MET A 103 5.39 8.02 35.65
C MET A 103 5.63 8.88 36.89
N GLU A 104 5.62 10.21 36.79
CA GLU A 104 5.87 11.10 37.94
C GLU A 104 4.93 10.86 39.13
N PRO A 105 3.61 10.60 38.97
CA PRO A 105 2.72 10.24 40.09
C PRO A 105 3.12 8.94 40.81
N LEU A 106 3.66 7.97 40.07
CA LEU A 106 4.07 6.65 40.58
C LEU A 106 5.45 6.71 41.27
N VAL A 107 6.30 7.60 40.80
CA VAL A 107 7.67 7.81 41.29
C VAL A 107 7.67 8.92 42.35
N THR A 108 6.83 8.79 43.38
CA THR A 108 6.50 9.86 44.34
C THR A 108 7.62 10.25 45.32
N ASP A 109 8.83 9.67 45.21
CA ASP A 109 9.97 10.01 46.09
C ASP A 109 11.27 9.36 45.58
N SER A 110 12.06 10.05 44.76
CA SER A 110 13.41 9.54 44.44
C SER A 110 14.41 10.66 44.14
N GLN A 111 15.48 10.68 44.93
CA GLN A 111 16.71 11.47 44.71
C GLN A 111 17.52 11.00 43.49
N CYS A 112 16.91 10.19 42.62
CA CYS A 112 17.58 9.61 41.46
C CYS A 112 17.30 10.49 40.25
N GLU A 113 18.35 11.07 39.65
CA GLU A 113 18.25 11.81 38.39
C GLU A 113 17.97 10.88 37.21
N ASN A 114 18.66 9.74 37.16
CA ASN A 114 18.49 8.69 36.16
C ASN A 114 18.14 7.36 36.86
N TRP A 115 17.23 6.58 36.27
CA TRP A 115 16.82 5.30 36.84
C TRP A 115 16.32 4.32 35.77
N VAL A 116 16.42 3.01 36.06
CA VAL A 116 16.04 1.91 35.17
C VAL A 116 14.80 1.21 35.71
N LEU A 117 13.83 0.95 34.83
CA LEU A 117 12.72 0.05 35.06
C LEU A 117 13.08 -1.34 34.50
N LEU A 118 13.04 -2.37 35.35
CA LEU A 118 13.25 -3.76 34.96
C LEU A 118 12.20 -4.61 35.70
N GLU A 119 11.31 -5.27 34.95
CA GLU A 119 10.25 -6.14 35.49
C GLU A 119 9.38 -5.48 36.57
N GLY A 120 9.01 -4.22 36.36
CA GLY A 120 8.21 -3.46 37.33
C GLY A 120 8.96 -3.03 38.60
N GLN A 121 10.28 -3.20 38.65
CA GLN A 121 11.15 -2.72 39.72
C GLN A 121 11.99 -1.52 39.25
N GLN A 122 12.16 -0.53 40.14
CA GLN A 122 12.99 0.65 39.90
C GLN A 122 14.41 0.46 40.46
N PHE A 123 15.41 0.68 39.63
CA PHE A 123 16.84 0.66 39.97
C PHE A 123 17.47 2.04 39.75
N CYS A 124 18.12 2.57 40.78
CA CYS A 124 18.81 3.87 40.72
C CYS A 124 20.34 3.75 40.61
N THR A 125 20.89 2.54 40.52
CA THR A 125 22.33 2.31 40.38
C THR A 125 22.64 1.61 39.06
N PRO A 126 23.75 1.95 38.38
CA PRO A 126 24.12 1.31 37.11
C PRO A 126 24.37 -0.19 37.21
N ALA A 127 24.72 -0.70 38.39
CA ALA A 127 24.97 -2.11 38.65
C ALA A 127 23.69 -2.96 38.80
N LEU A 128 22.51 -2.33 38.93
CA LEU A 128 21.22 -2.99 39.12
C LEU A 128 21.13 -3.89 40.37
N ASP A 129 21.96 -3.62 41.39
CA ASP A 129 22.08 -4.49 42.57
C ASP A 129 21.01 -4.24 43.64
N SER A 130 20.42 -3.03 43.70
CA SER A 130 19.47 -2.63 44.74
C SER A 130 18.22 -1.98 44.16
N SER A 131 17.09 -2.69 44.21
CA SER A 131 15.77 -2.16 43.83
C SER A 131 15.26 -1.18 44.89
N VAL A 132 14.85 0.01 44.45
CA VAL A 132 14.37 1.09 45.33
C VAL A 132 12.87 0.96 45.60
N LYS A 133 12.09 0.53 44.59
CA LYS A 133 10.66 0.26 44.69
C LYS A 133 10.30 -0.95 43.84
N GLU A 134 9.40 -1.79 44.35
CA GLU A 134 8.82 -2.93 43.66
C GLU A 134 7.35 -2.65 43.32
N GLY A 135 6.88 -3.08 42.14
CA GLY A 135 5.47 -3.03 41.76
C GLY A 135 5.00 -1.70 41.15
N LEU A 136 5.86 -0.98 40.41
CA LEU A 136 5.48 0.27 39.73
C LEU A 136 4.48 0.07 38.58
N THR A 137 4.42 -1.13 38.00
CA THR A 137 3.59 -1.43 36.82
C THR A 137 3.04 -2.85 36.90
N SER A 138 1.71 -2.99 36.75
CA SER A 138 1.00 -4.28 36.73
C SER A 138 0.68 -4.81 35.33
N SER A 139 0.85 -3.97 34.29
CA SER A 139 0.64 -4.33 32.89
C SER A 139 1.96 -4.59 32.18
N ARG A 140 1.99 -5.59 31.28
CA ARG A 140 3.08 -5.82 30.32
C ARG A 140 3.55 -4.49 29.72
N GLU A 141 4.85 -4.22 29.74
CA GLU A 141 5.45 -2.96 29.32
C GLU A 141 5.26 -2.75 27.80
N THR A 142 4.15 -2.13 27.42
CA THR A 142 3.84 -1.91 26.00
C THR A 142 4.87 -0.99 25.35
N ALA A 143 5.31 -1.38 24.14
CA ALA A 143 6.16 -0.54 23.32
C ALA A 143 5.35 0.67 22.83
N LEU A 144 5.86 1.87 23.08
CA LEU A 144 5.26 3.13 22.63
C LEU A 144 5.80 3.52 21.26
N PRO A 145 5.06 4.34 20.47
CA PRO A 145 5.49 4.71 19.11
C PRO A 145 6.85 5.40 19.01
N PHE A 146 7.29 6.11 20.07
CA PHE A 146 8.59 6.77 20.10
C PHE A 146 9.74 5.88 20.59
N ASP A 147 9.45 4.69 21.12
CA ASP A 147 10.47 3.82 21.70
C ASP A 147 11.40 3.25 20.62
N ARG A 148 12.71 3.27 20.91
CA ARG A 148 13.73 2.55 20.14
C ARG A 148 14.31 1.44 21.00
N THR A 149 14.49 0.25 20.40
CA THR A 149 14.93 -0.97 21.10
C THR A 149 16.32 -1.41 20.67
N LEU A 150 17.09 -1.93 21.61
CA LEU A 150 18.37 -2.58 21.36
C LEU A 150 18.40 -3.96 22.03
N GLY A 151 18.75 -4.99 21.25
CA GLY A 151 18.86 -6.37 21.73
C GLY A 151 17.52 -7.15 21.73
N SER A 152 17.56 -8.33 22.33
CA SER A 152 16.42 -9.24 22.48
C SER A 152 16.57 -9.99 23.79
N GLY A 153 15.66 -9.77 24.73
CA GLY A 153 15.76 -10.30 26.10
C GLY A 153 14.72 -9.67 27.02
N ARG A 154 14.99 -9.66 28.34
CA ARG A 154 14.11 -9.04 29.34
C ARG A 154 14.02 -7.54 29.13
N GLU A 155 12.84 -6.95 29.23
CA GLU A 155 12.64 -5.53 28.94
C GLU A 155 13.27 -4.65 30.01
N ALA A 156 14.12 -3.70 29.59
CA ALA A 156 14.79 -2.74 30.46
C ALA A 156 14.63 -1.34 29.88
N ILE A 157 14.00 -0.44 30.64
CA ILE A 157 13.72 0.93 30.22
C ILE A 157 14.52 1.90 31.08
N LEU A 158 15.43 2.66 30.49
CA LEU A 158 16.14 3.74 31.16
C LEU A 158 15.36 5.04 31.01
N TYR A 159 15.01 5.66 32.15
CA TYR A 159 14.51 7.02 32.23
C TYR A 159 15.67 7.93 32.61
N ALA A 160 16.14 8.73 31.66
CA ALA A 160 17.31 9.57 31.87
C ALA A 160 17.28 10.85 31.04
N ASP A 161 18.06 11.84 31.51
CA ASP A 161 18.47 12.98 30.69
C ASP A 161 19.88 12.71 30.12
N PRO A 162 20.03 12.55 28.79
CA PRO A 162 21.32 12.34 28.16
C PRO A 162 22.35 13.47 28.33
N THR A 163 21.93 14.66 28.75
CA THR A 163 22.85 15.78 29.06
C THR A 163 23.50 15.66 30.43
N SER A 164 22.99 14.79 31.31
CA SER A 164 23.52 14.59 32.66
C SER A 164 24.82 13.77 32.67
N ASP A 165 25.75 14.11 33.56
CA ASP A 165 27.03 13.40 33.69
C ASP A 165 26.87 11.93 34.11
N SER A 166 25.81 11.61 34.86
CA SER A 166 25.56 10.25 35.35
C SER A 166 24.99 9.30 34.27
N PHE A 167 24.46 9.83 33.17
CA PHE A 167 23.85 9.05 32.09
C PHE A 167 24.81 8.02 31.47
N GLY A 168 26.07 8.42 31.26
CA GLY A 168 27.04 7.62 30.52
C GLY A 168 27.34 6.25 31.15
N GLU A 169 27.29 6.15 32.49
CA GLU A 169 27.52 4.89 33.21
C GLU A 169 26.36 3.91 33.06
N PHE A 170 25.12 4.39 33.20
CA PHE A 170 23.91 3.58 32.98
C PHE A 170 23.85 3.06 31.55
N HIS A 171 24.09 3.95 30.57
CA HIS A 171 24.02 3.60 29.16
C HIS A 171 25.02 2.51 28.80
N ARG A 172 26.29 2.64 29.22
CA ARG A 172 27.34 1.64 28.95
C ARG A 172 27.02 0.26 29.54
N ALA A 173 26.48 0.20 30.76
CA ALA A 173 26.12 -1.06 31.41
C ALA A 173 24.97 -1.77 30.66
N LEU A 174 23.91 -1.04 30.33
CA LEU A 174 22.74 -1.57 29.63
C LEU A 174 23.06 -1.95 28.18
N CYS A 175 23.82 -1.12 27.45
CA CYS A 175 24.25 -1.44 26.09
C CYS A 175 25.09 -2.72 26.04
N LYS A 176 25.99 -2.93 27.01
CA LYS A 176 26.78 -4.18 27.10
C LYS A 176 25.89 -5.40 27.34
N ALA A 177 24.90 -5.28 28.22
CA ALA A 177 23.94 -6.35 28.51
C ALA A 177 22.98 -6.62 27.33
N ALA A 178 22.57 -5.58 26.62
CA ALA A 178 21.69 -5.66 25.45
C ALA A 178 22.39 -6.29 24.24
N ARG A 179 23.64 -5.90 23.96
CA ARG A 179 24.49 -6.53 22.94
C ARG A 179 24.78 -8.00 23.23
N ALA A 180 24.81 -8.39 24.51
CA ALA A 180 24.90 -9.77 24.94
C ALA A 180 23.55 -10.51 24.98
N MET A 181 22.47 -9.92 24.43
CA MET A 181 21.11 -10.49 24.36
C MET A 181 20.48 -10.88 25.69
N ARG A 182 20.87 -10.23 26.79
CA ARG A 182 20.24 -10.46 28.09
C ARG A 182 19.04 -9.55 28.31
N LEU A 183 19.12 -8.34 27.78
CA LEU A 183 18.13 -7.28 27.94
C LEU A 183 17.67 -6.75 26.57
N ASN A 184 16.39 -6.37 26.50
CA ASN A 184 15.84 -5.51 25.47
C ASN A 184 15.81 -4.07 26.01
N TYR A 185 16.83 -3.29 25.63
CA TYR A 185 17.08 -1.96 26.18
C TYR A 185 16.32 -0.87 25.41
N ARG A 186 15.64 0.01 26.14
CA ARG A 186 14.95 1.21 25.64
C ARG A 186 15.36 2.45 26.43
N LEU A 187 15.47 3.59 25.76
CA LEU A 187 15.70 4.89 26.41
C LEU A 187 14.43 5.75 26.30
N ARG A 188 14.02 6.36 27.41
CA ARG A 188 12.97 7.38 27.47
C ARG A 188 13.52 8.64 28.14
N TYR A 189 13.29 9.79 27.51
CA TYR A 189 13.80 11.05 28.03
C TYR A 189 13.02 11.51 29.26
N ARG A 190 13.76 12.09 30.20
CA ARG A 190 13.22 12.75 31.37
C ARG A 190 13.52 14.25 31.27
N PRO A 191 12.55 15.14 31.57
CA PRO A 191 12.83 16.56 31.62
C PRO A 191 13.69 16.87 32.84
N ASP A 192 14.73 17.66 32.64
CA ASP A 192 15.50 18.24 33.73
C ASP A 192 14.71 19.38 34.39
N LYS A 193 14.72 19.41 35.74
CA LYS A 193 14.05 20.45 36.53
C LYS A 193 14.90 21.71 36.65
N THR A 194 16.20 21.65 36.32
CA THR A 194 17.13 22.79 36.46
C THR A 194 17.26 23.64 35.20
N SER A 195 16.89 23.08 34.04
CA SER A 195 16.95 23.76 32.75
C SER A 195 15.94 24.91 32.63
N ALA A 196 16.39 26.03 32.06
CA ALA A 196 15.56 27.21 31.87
C ALA A 196 14.46 26.96 30.83
N VAL A 197 13.24 27.35 31.15
CA VAL A 197 12.07 27.29 30.26
C VAL A 197 12.24 28.32 29.14
N GLN A 198 12.67 27.89 27.96
CA GLN A 198 12.78 28.73 26.77
C GLN A 198 11.60 28.47 25.82
N PRO A 199 10.95 29.51 25.26
CA PRO A 199 9.91 29.31 24.25
C PRO A 199 10.52 28.75 22.97
N LEU A 200 9.81 27.85 22.31
CA LEU A 200 10.23 27.27 21.04
C LEU A 200 9.68 28.10 19.86
N PRO A 201 10.51 28.87 19.13
CA PRO A 201 10.07 29.49 17.88
C PRO A 201 9.87 28.41 16.82
N VAL A 202 8.75 28.48 16.08
CA VAL A 202 8.39 27.50 15.05
C VAL A 202 8.48 28.10 13.65
N SER A 203 8.75 27.26 12.66
CA SER A 203 8.84 27.61 11.24
C SER A 203 7.93 26.68 10.41
N GLY A 204 7.82 26.94 9.10
CA GLY A 204 6.99 26.15 8.19
C GLY A 204 5.54 26.64 8.05
N PHE A 205 5.25 27.89 8.45
CA PHE A 205 3.98 28.56 8.20
C PHE A 205 4.13 29.67 7.15
N GLY A 206 3.03 29.97 6.44
CA GLY A 206 2.92 31.14 5.56
C GLY A 206 2.18 32.29 6.25
N VAL A 207 2.52 33.53 5.91
CA VAL A 207 1.81 34.73 6.36
C VAL A 207 1.17 35.38 5.14
N GLU A 208 -0.13 35.62 5.23
CA GLU A 208 -0.90 36.30 4.19
C GLU A 208 -1.25 37.72 4.64
N LEU A 209 -0.99 38.71 3.80
CA LEU A 209 -1.45 40.08 3.96
C LEU A 209 -2.57 40.38 2.97
N ALA A 210 -3.77 39.88 3.29
CA ALA A 210 -4.94 40.00 2.41
C ALA A 210 -5.42 41.47 2.30
N LEU A 211 -5.63 41.92 1.06
CA LEU A 211 -6.21 43.23 0.77
C LEU A 211 -7.73 43.19 1.03
N LYS A 212 -8.20 43.88 2.07
CA LYS A 212 -9.64 43.89 2.43
C LYS A 212 -10.53 44.68 1.46
N ARG A 213 -9.98 45.62 0.68
CA ARG A 213 -10.73 46.49 -0.25
C ARG A 213 -10.29 46.24 -1.69
N THR A 214 -10.75 45.18 -2.30
CA THR A 214 -10.43 44.80 -3.70
C THR A 214 -11.33 45.49 -4.73
N ASP A 215 -12.58 45.80 -4.38
CA ASP A 215 -13.64 46.14 -5.34
C ASP A 215 -13.47 47.50 -6.03
N TYR A 216 -12.68 48.41 -5.44
CA TYR A 216 -12.42 49.75 -5.97
C TYR A 216 -11.05 49.87 -6.67
N ILE A 217 -10.28 48.77 -6.70
CA ILE A 217 -8.89 48.75 -7.18
C ILE A 217 -8.75 47.92 -8.46
N VAL A 218 -9.71 47.07 -8.85
CA VAL A 218 -9.43 46.02 -9.86
C VAL A 218 -10.11 46.22 -11.22
N ILE A 219 -11.16 47.05 -11.34
CA ILE A 219 -11.85 47.27 -12.64
C ILE A 219 -12.26 48.74 -12.78
N ASP A 220 -11.53 49.49 -13.60
CA ASP A 220 -11.95 50.81 -14.07
C ASP A 220 -11.99 50.89 -15.60
N ASP A 221 -13.10 50.45 -16.19
CA ASP A 221 -13.30 50.47 -17.66
C ASP A 221 -13.62 51.89 -18.20
N ARG A 222 -13.45 52.95 -17.40
CA ARG A 222 -13.72 54.35 -17.82
C ARG A 222 -12.54 55.01 -18.53
N GLU A 223 -11.33 54.43 -18.45
CA GLU A 223 -10.08 54.99 -19.00
C GLU A 223 -9.51 54.22 -20.21
N ASP A 224 -10.31 53.44 -20.94
CA ASP A 224 -9.91 52.70 -22.17
C ASP A 224 -9.48 53.59 -23.37
N ALA A 225 -9.17 54.88 -23.16
CA ALA A 225 -8.91 55.87 -24.21
C ALA A 225 -7.55 56.58 -24.14
N SER A 226 -6.62 56.21 -23.25
CA SER A 226 -5.26 56.77 -23.28
C SER A 226 -4.17 55.70 -23.33
N ASP A 227 -3.71 55.40 -24.56
CA ASP A 227 -2.39 54.81 -24.82
C ASP A 227 -1.31 55.66 -24.13
N SER A 228 -0.93 55.28 -22.91
CA SER A 228 0.27 55.80 -22.26
C SER A 228 1.41 54.82 -22.53
N VAL A 229 2.08 55.04 -23.65
CA VAL A 229 3.37 54.41 -23.99
C VAL A 229 4.40 54.86 -22.94
N GLN A 230 4.59 54.06 -21.89
CA GLN A 230 5.76 54.17 -21.02
C GLN A 230 6.89 53.29 -21.58
N GLN A 231 8.11 53.84 -21.62
CA GLN A 231 9.29 53.14 -22.14
C GLN A 231 9.57 51.86 -21.34
N PRO A 232 10.08 50.79 -21.99
CA PRO A 232 10.47 49.58 -21.29
C PRO A 232 11.69 49.87 -20.41
N LEU A 233 11.46 50.00 -19.10
CA LEU A 233 12.52 50.08 -18.10
C LEU A 233 13.17 48.71 -17.90
N GLY A 234 14.48 48.71 -17.64
CA GLY A 234 15.30 47.51 -17.48
C GLY A 234 14.90 46.64 -16.29
N SER A 235 15.10 45.33 -16.45
CA SER A 235 14.67 44.25 -15.55
C SER A 235 15.24 44.28 -14.12
N GLY A 236 16.34 44.98 -13.87
CA GLY A 236 17.04 44.99 -12.58
C GLY A 236 16.58 46.06 -11.58
N ASP A 237 16.27 47.28 -12.03
CA ASP A 237 16.14 48.43 -11.12
C ASP A 237 14.84 48.47 -10.31
N ILE A 238 13.77 47.79 -10.78
CA ILE A 238 12.43 47.85 -10.17
C ILE A 238 12.21 46.71 -9.15
N LEU A 239 12.79 45.54 -9.37
CA LEU A 239 12.73 44.41 -8.43
C LEU A 239 13.62 44.64 -7.19
N ASP A 240 14.65 45.48 -7.31
CA ASP A 240 15.56 45.86 -6.21
C ASP A 240 15.07 47.06 -5.38
N GLY A 241 13.82 47.51 -5.60
CA GLY A 241 13.14 48.46 -4.72
C GLY A 241 13.69 49.88 -4.76
N GLN A 242 14.33 50.30 -5.87
CA GLN A 242 14.82 51.67 -6.02
C GLN A 242 13.71 52.68 -6.37
N GLU A 243 12.53 52.23 -6.83
CA GLU A 243 11.34 53.08 -7.01
C GLU A 243 10.21 52.69 -6.04
N GLU A 244 9.66 53.71 -5.35
CA GLU A 244 8.48 53.60 -4.50
C GLU A 244 7.22 53.35 -5.34
N VAL A 245 7.00 52.11 -5.78
CA VAL A 245 5.70 51.67 -6.31
C VAL A 245 4.80 51.32 -5.10
N ALA A 246 4.47 52.32 -4.29
CA ALA A 246 3.63 52.15 -3.10
C ALA A 246 2.13 52.17 -3.41
N ASP A 247 1.73 52.74 -4.54
CA ASP A 247 0.32 52.94 -4.88
C ASP A 247 -0.19 51.86 -5.84
N LEU A 248 -1.14 51.06 -5.37
CA LEU A 248 -1.88 50.08 -6.19
C LEU A 248 -2.68 50.83 -7.26
N LYS A 249 -2.33 50.63 -8.54
CA LYS A 249 -3.06 51.19 -9.69
C LYS A 249 -4.16 50.24 -10.16
N PRO A 250 -5.32 50.76 -10.59
CA PRO A 250 -6.36 49.91 -11.14
C PRO A 250 -6.04 49.38 -12.53
N LEU A 251 -6.55 48.18 -12.83
CA LEU A 251 -6.38 47.48 -14.10
C LEU A 251 -7.73 47.38 -14.83
N SER A 252 -7.69 47.25 -16.15
CA SER A 252 -8.86 46.95 -16.98
C SER A 252 -9.14 45.44 -17.08
N SER A 253 -10.36 45.07 -17.47
CA SER A 253 -10.73 43.67 -17.70
C SER A 253 -9.89 42.96 -18.79
N SER A 254 -9.46 43.70 -19.82
CA SER A 254 -8.64 43.17 -20.91
C SER A 254 -7.20 42.89 -20.49
N GLU A 255 -6.64 43.73 -19.61
CA GLU A 255 -5.30 43.55 -19.06
C GLU A 255 -5.22 42.33 -18.15
N LEU A 256 -6.25 42.12 -17.31
CA LEU A 256 -6.36 40.97 -16.42
C LEU A 256 -6.32 39.64 -17.16
N ALA A 257 -7.00 39.51 -18.30
CA ALA A 257 -7.02 38.28 -19.10
C ALA A 257 -5.63 37.92 -19.65
N SER A 258 -4.81 38.92 -19.98
CA SER A 258 -3.46 38.73 -20.52
C SER A 258 -2.37 38.63 -19.44
N LEU A 259 -2.71 38.92 -18.18
CA LEU A 259 -1.75 39.15 -17.10
C LEU A 259 -0.91 37.90 -16.79
N GLY A 260 -1.53 36.71 -16.76
CA GLY A 260 -0.79 35.46 -16.50
C GLY A 260 0.23 35.12 -17.59
N LEU A 261 -0.13 35.34 -18.85
CA LEU A 261 0.78 35.12 -19.99
C LEU A 261 1.95 36.12 -19.96
N LYS A 262 1.66 37.39 -19.65
CA LYS A 262 2.68 38.45 -19.51
C LYS A 262 3.61 38.18 -18.34
N ALA A 263 3.08 37.75 -17.19
CA ALA A 263 3.87 37.38 -16.02
C ALA A 263 4.82 36.21 -16.32
N ALA A 264 4.33 35.13 -16.94
CA ALA A 264 5.15 33.99 -17.31
C ALA A 264 6.24 34.37 -18.33
N SER A 265 5.90 35.16 -19.36
CA SER A 265 6.90 35.64 -20.33
C SER A 265 7.92 36.59 -19.71
N PHE A 266 7.55 37.37 -18.69
CA PHE A 266 8.47 38.24 -17.96
C PHE A 266 9.47 37.42 -17.14
N ILE A 267 8.99 36.41 -16.42
CA ILE A 267 9.84 35.49 -15.66
C ILE A 267 10.84 34.76 -16.56
N GLN A 268 10.41 34.27 -17.72
CA GLN A 268 11.30 33.54 -18.64
C GLN A 268 12.38 34.43 -19.26
N LYS A 269 12.09 35.72 -19.45
CA LYS A 269 13.04 36.68 -20.05
C LYS A 269 14.13 37.13 -19.07
N SER A 270 13.97 36.90 -17.76
CA SER A 270 14.94 37.35 -16.76
C SER A 270 16.17 36.44 -16.69
N ASP A 271 17.29 36.98 -16.23
CA ASP A 271 18.54 36.23 -16.09
C ASP A 271 18.46 35.14 -14.99
N SER A 272 17.64 35.36 -13.95
CA SER A 272 17.32 34.39 -12.89
C SER A 272 15.81 34.13 -12.78
N PRO A 273 15.25 33.23 -13.62
CA PRO A 273 13.80 33.02 -13.70
C PRO A 273 13.17 32.60 -12.37
N PHE A 274 13.79 31.69 -11.62
CA PHE A 274 13.22 31.19 -10.37
C PHE A 274 13.17 32.24 -9.25
N GLU A 275 14.26 33.01 -9.08
CA GLU A 275 14.27 34.09 -8.08
C GLU A 275 13.27 35.20 -8.45
N THR A 276 13.13 35.47 -9.76
CA THR A 276 12.13 36.40 -10.28
C THR A 276 10.72 35.90 -9.98
N LEU A 277 10.43 34.61 -10.19
CA LEU A 277 9.15 33.99 -9.85
C LEU A 277 8.82 34.18 -8.36
N VAL A 278 9.77 33.90 -7.47
CA VAL A 278 9.55 34.05 -6.01
C VAL A 278 9.28 35.50 -5.63
N ARG A 279 10.10 36.45 -6.08
CA ARG A 279 9.90 37.88 -5.78
C ARG A 279 8.58 38.41 -6.35
N LEU A 280 8.24 38.01 -7.58
CA LEU A 280 7.02 38.42 -8.25
C LEU A 280 5.78 37.89 -7.56
N THR A 281 5.80 36.63 -7.13
CA THR A 281 4.66 35.97 -6.49
C THR A 281 4.45 36.45 -5.06
N GLN A 282 5.51 36.79 -4.31
CA GLN A 282 5.42 37.33 -2.96
C GLN A 282 4.65 38.66 -2.88
N ASP A 283 4.96 39.59 -3.80
CA ASP A 283 4.36 40.94 -3.82
C ASP A 283 3.53 41.18 -5.10
N PHE A 284 2.89 40.13 -5.65
CA PHE A 284 2.23 40.18 -6.95
C PHE A 284 1.28 41.37 -7.17
N PRO A 285 0.39 41.73 -6.20
CA PRO A 285 -0.49 42.88 -6.36
C PRO A 285 0.24 44.19 -6.66
N ARG A 286 1.45 44.38 -6.09
CA ARG A 286 2.29 45.58 -6.31
C ARG A 286 2.81 45.66 -7.74
N PHE A 287 3.12 44.51 -8.33
CA PHE A 287 3.74 44.43 -9.65
C PHE A 287 2.72 44.28 -10.80
N SER A 288 1.45 44.04 -10.49
CA SER A 288 0.38 43.77 -11.46
C SER A 288 0.28 44.82 -12.59
N ALA A 289 0.25 46.12 -12.27
CA ALA A 289 0.21 47.21 -13.23
C ALA A 289 1.46 47.29 -14.12
N PHE A 290 2.63 46.94 -13.58
CA PHE A 290 3.88 46.92 -14.34
C PHE A 290 3.89 45.77 -15.36
N ILE A 291 3.49 44.57 -14.93
CA ILE A 291 3.45 43.38 -15.80
C ILE A 291 2.45 43.58 -16.96
N ALA A 292 1.35 44.29 -16.73
CA ALA A 292 0.36 44.58 -17.77
C ALA A 292 0.95 45.32 -18.99
N THR A 293 2.01 46.11 -18.79
CA THR A 293 2.68 46.87 -19.88
C THR A 293 3.64 46.03 -20.73
N HIS A 294 4.02 44.83 -20.27
CA HIS A 294 4.99 43.99 -20.97
C HIS A 294 4.38 43.22 -22.15
N SER A 295 5.17 43.05 -23.21
CA SER A 295 4.80 42.23 -24.37
C SER A 295 5.22 40.77 -24.20
N VAL A 296 4.33 39.87 -24.63
CA VAL A 296 4.56 38.42 -24.62
C VAL A 296 5.50 38.04 -25.77
N SER A 297 6.47 37.16 -25.50
CA SER A 297 7.37 36.65 -26.55
C SER A 297 6.63 35.67 -27.49
N GLU A 298 6.85 35.77 -28.80
CA GLU A 298 6.31 34.82 -29.79
C GLU A 298 6.85 33.39 -29.57
N THR A 299 8.11 33.26 -29.13
CA THR A 299 8.73 31.97 -28.81
C THR A 299 8.07 31.26 -27.64
N PHE A 300 7.62 32.02 -26.64
CA PHE A 300 6.91 31.51 -25.46
C PHE A 300 5.49 31.05 -25.84
N SER A 301 4.77 31.84 -26.63
CA SER A 301 3.42 31.50 -27.08
C SER A 301 3.38 30.19 -27.89
N ASN A 302 4.34 30.00 -28.81
CA ASN A 302 4.45 28.77 -29.60
C ASN A 302 4.78 27.54 -28.74
N ALA A 303 5.70 27.68 -27.79
CA ALA A 303 6.04 26.59 -26.86
C ALA A 303 4.83 26.18 -26.00
N ARG A 304 4.06 27.17 -25.52
CA ARG A 304 2.84 26.93 -24.75
C ARG A 304 1.77 26.19 -25.56
N GLU A 305 1.53 26.58 -26.81
CA GLU A 305 0.54 25.90 -27.67
C GLU A 305 0.89 24.43 -27.90
N GLN A 306 2.18 24.11 -28.05
CA GLN A 306 2.65 22.73 -28.14
C GLN A 306 2.42 21.96 -26.83
N SER A 307 2.71 22.58 -25.68
CA SER A 307 2.47 21.93 -24.38
C SER A 307 0.97 21.71 -24.09
N LEU A 308 0.10 22.64 -24.51
CA LEU A 308 -1.35 22.47 -24.42
C LEU A 308 -1.86 21.33 -25.33
N ALA A 309 -1.27 21.16 -26.52
CA ALA A 309 -1.58 20.03 -27.39
C ALA A 309 -1.18 18.69 -26.75
N ASN A 310 -0.14 18.68 -25.93
CA ASN A 310 0.36 17.51 -25.18
C ASN A 310 -0.29 17.37 -23.79
N ALA A 311 -1.59 17.69 -23.70
CA ALA A 311 -2.44 17.50 -22.52
C ALA A 311 -2.08 18.33 -21.26
N ALA A 312 -1.29 19.40 -21.38
CA ALA A 312 -1.19 20.37 -20.29
C ALA A 312 -2.50 21.17 -20.15
N HIS A 313 -3.04 21.27 -18.93
CA HIS A 313 -4.21 22.11 -18.64
C HIS A 313 -3.75 23.51 -18.19
N GLY A 314 -4.28 24.56 -18.81
CA GLY A 314 -4.00 25.94 -18.39
C GLY A 314 -4.68 26.32 -17.08
N GLY A 315 -4.01 27.14 -16.25
CA GLY A 315 -4.57 27.69 -15.01
C GLY A 315 -4.71 26.69 -13.85
N ALA A 316 -4.14 25.49 -13.99
CA ALA A 316 -4.09 24.49 -12.92
C ALA A 316 -2.68 24.44 -12.32
N ASN A 317 -2.61 24.25 -11.00
CA ASN A 317 -1.36 24.00 -10.29
C ASN A 317 -1.24 22.51 -9.99
N PHE A 318 -0.19 21.89 -10.49
CA PHE A 318 0.13 20.50 -10.20
C PHE A 318 1.59 20.38 -9.84
N LEU A 319 1.88 19.57 -8.84
CA LEU A 319 3.24 19.27 -8.42
C LEU A 319 3.42 17.76 -8.43
N TRP A 320 4.47 17.30 -9.07
CA TRP A 320 4.87 15.90 -9.10
C TRP A 320 6.21 15.72 -8.39
N MET A 321 6.34 14.65 -7.63
CA MET A 321 7.61 14.19 -7.06
C MET A 321 7.88 12.78 -7.62
N ASN A 322 8.91 12.65 -8.46
CA ASN A 322 9.27 11.38 -9.12
C ASN A 322 8.06 10.67 -9.79
N GLY A 323 7.21 11.46 -10.44
CA GLY A 323 6.00 10.99 -11.11
C GLY A 323 4.75 10.83 -10.24
N VAL A 324 4.86 10.91 -8.91
CA VAL A 324 3.71 10.92 -7.99
C VAL A 324 3.12 12.32 -7.95
N GLN A 325 1.83 12.47 -8.25
CA GLN A 325 1.13 13.74 -8.13
C GLN A 325 0.85 14.06 -6.66
N LEU A 326 1.21 15.27 -6.22
CA LEU A 326 1.01 15.75 -4.86
C LEU A 326 -0.32 16.50 -4.75
N ILE A 327 -1.04 16.26 -3.65
CA ILE A 327 -2.22 17.03 -3.29
C ILE A 327 -1.85 18.27 -2.46
N ASP A 328 -2.71 19.28 -2.44
CA ASP A 328 -2.46 20.56 -1.74
C ASP A 328 -2.06 20.41 -0.26
N ARG A 329 -2.53 19.36 0.43
CA ARG A 329 -2.18 19.07 1.84
C ARG A 329 -0.78 18.46 2.00
N GLN A 330 -0.29 17.77 0.98
CA GLN A 330 1.06 17.21 0.97
C GLN A 330 2.11 18.28 0.61
N ILE A 331 1.69 19.39 -0.01
CA ILE A 331 2.54 20.55 -0.33
C ILE A 331 2.71 21.42 0.94
N GLU A 332 3.32 20.83 1.96
CA GLU A 332 3.67 21.45 3.24
C GLU A 332 5.10 21.02 3.63
N PRO A 333 5.92 21.89 4.27
CA PRO A 333 7.33 21.58 4.53
C PRO A 333 7.57 20.27 5.29
N PHE A 334 6.73 19.96 6.29
CA PHE A 334 6.84 18.76 7.11
C PHE A 334 6.49 17.49 6.31
N ALA A 335 5.40 17.52 5.56
CA ALA A 335 4.98 16.41 4.72
C ALA A 335 6.00 16.15 3.60
N LEU A 336 6.45 17.22 2.91
CA LEU A 336 7.47 17.14 1.88
C LEU A 336 8.78 16.55 2.42
N LEU A 337 9.23 16.95 3.60
CA LEU A 337 10.44 16.38 4.22
C LEU A 337 10.33 14.86 4.42
N GLU A 338 9.20 14.36 4.92
CA GLU A 338 8.98 12.92 5.08
C GLU A 338 8.92 12.20 3.73
N MET A 339 8.24 12.78 2.75
CA MET A 339 8.17 12.24 1.38
C MET A 339 9.54 12.17 0.71
N LEU A 340 10.36 13.22 0.84
CA LEU A 340 11.73 13.27 0.32
C LEU A 340 12.63 12.17 0.93
N ARG A 341 12.45 11.87 2.22
CA ARG A 341 13.18 10.77 2.89
C ARG A 341 12.77 9.40 2.35
N ARG A 342 11.47 9.17 2.20
CA ARG A 342 10.92 7.91 1.67
C ARG A 342 11.35 7.69 0.23
N GLU A 343 11.18 8.70 -0.60
CA GLU A 343 11.48 8.63 -2.03
C GLU A 343 12.98 8.43 -2.27
N ARG A 344 13.84 9.08 -1.49
CA ARG A 344 15.29 8.84 -1.55
C ARG A 344 15.67 7.43 -1.15
N LYS A 345 15.04 6.85 -0.12
CA LYS A 345 15.25 5.43 0.25
C LYS A 345 14.86 4.52 -0.91
N LEU A 346 13.72 4.77 -1.55
CA LEU A 346 13.23 4.03 -2.71
C LEU A 346 14.19 4.12 -3.90
N ILE A 347 14.60 5.33 -4.29
CA ILE A 347 15.50 5.55 -5.43
C ILE A 347 16.89 4.99 -5.16
N ASN A 348 17.39 5.06 -3.93
CA ASN A 348 18.66 4.40 -3.58
C ASN A 348 18.59 2.88 -3.76
N SER A 349 17.48 2.23 -3.39
CA SER A 349 17.28 0.80 -3.68
C SER A 349 17.31 0.49 -5.18
N VAL A 350 16.82 1.41 -6.04
CA VAL A 350 16.92 1.26 -7.51
C VAL A 350 18.34 1.51 -8.02
N ARG A 351 19.05 2.49 -7.44
CA ARG A 351 20.45 2.79 -7.79
C ARG A 351 21.40 1.64 -7.47
N ASP A 352 21.08 0.83 -6.46
CA ASP A 352 21.83 -0.40 -6.15
C ASP A 352 21.77 -1.43 -7.31
N LEU A 353 20.80 -1.32 -8.22
CA LEU A 353 20.72 -2.11 -9.46
C LEU A 353 21.62 -1.54 -10.59
N GLY A 354 22.36 -0.46 -10.31
CA GLY A 354 23.24 0.20 -11.28
C GLY A 354 22.52 1.10 -12.28
N LEU A 355 21.37 1.67 -11.87
CA LEU A 355 20.58 2.65 -12.63
C LEU A 355 20.89 4.09 -12.15
N SER A 356 20.75 5.07 -13.04
CA SER A 356 20.80 6.50 -12.69
C SER A 356 19.48 6.97 -12.06
N GLY A 357 19.49 8.11 -11.37
CA GLY A 357 18.28 8.70 -10.77
C GLY A 357 17.19 8.97 -11.82
N LYS A 358 17.57 9.55 -12.96
CA LYS A 358 16.66 9.81 -14.07
C LYS A 358 16.07 8.53 -14.66
N GLN A 359 16.90 7.52 -14.93
CA GLN A 359 16.41 6.22 -15.42
C GLN A 359 15.47 5.55 -14.43
N ALA A 360 15.74 5.68 -13.12
CA ALA A 360 14.86 5.16 -12.08
C ALA A 360 13.48 5.84 -12.11
N VAL A 361 13.42 7.17 -12.24
CA VAL A 361 12.14 7.89 -12.33
C VAL A 361 11.38 7.53 -13.61
N SER A 362 12.05 7.49 -14.76
CA SER A 362 11.42 7.09 -16.03
C SER A 362 10.88 5.66 -15.98
N LEU A 363 11.58 4.74 -15.30
CA LEU A 363 11.11 3.37 -15.07
C LEU A 363 9.88 3.35 -14.16
N LEU A 364 9.90 4.06 -13.03
CA LEU A 364 8.80 4.06 -12.07
C LEU A 364 7.50 4.69 -12.62
N GLY A 365 7.62 5.67 -13.53
CA GLY A 365 6.49 6.33 -14.16
C GLY A 365 6.11 5.80 -15.55
N HIS A 366 6.69 4.68 -15.99
CA HIS A 366 6.45 4.14 -17.32
C HIS A 366 4.99 3.71 -17.52
N SER A 367 4.43 3.97 -18.71
CA SER A 367 3.01 3.78 -18.98
C SER A 367 2.56 2.33 -18.82
N THR A 368 3.39 1.33 -19.15
CA THR A 368 3.06 -0.09 -18.99
C THR A 368 2.79 -0.50 -17.53
N ILE A 369 3.49 0.13 -16.59
CA ILE A 369 3.32 -0.11 -15.15
C ILE A 369 2.06 0.61 -14.66
N SER A 370 1.85 1.85 -15.11
CA SER A 370 0.66 2.63 -14.78
C SER A 370 -0.62 1.98 -15.31
N THR A 371 -0.61 1.40 -16.52
CA THR A 371 -1.75 0.66 -17.10
C THR A 371 -2.00 -0.64 -16.36
N ALA A 372 -0.96 -1.40 -16.02
CA ALA A 372 -1.11 -2.65 -15.27
C ALA A 372 -1.73 -2.44 -13.88
N LYS A 373 -1.53 -1.25 -13.28
CA LYS A 373 -2.22 -0.85 -12.05
C LYS A 373 -3.63 -0.33 -12.31
N GLY A 374 -3.84 0.46 -13.37
CA GLY A 374 -5.15 1.02 -13.72
C GLY A 374 -6.17 -0.05 -14.14
N GLU A 375 -5.70 -1.16 -14.72
CA GLU A 375 -6.49 -2.35 -15.02
C GLU A 375 -6.60 -3.23 -13.75
N GLU A 376 -7.36 -2.77 -12.75
CA GLU A 376 -7.78 -3.58 -11.60
C GLU A 376 -8.80 -4.66 -12.02
N GLU A 377 -8.42 -5.51 -12.98
CA GLU A 377 -9.19 -6.70 -13.31
C GLU A 377 -9.09 -7.69 -12.14
N SER A 378 -10.23 -7.93 -11.48
CA SER A 378 -10.35 -8.99 -10.49
C SER A 378 -10.12 -10.34 -11.20
N PRO A 379 -9.32 -11.24 -10.61
CA PRO A 379 -9.11 -12.56 -11.20
C PRO A 379 -10.45 -13.30 -11.31
N ARG A 380 -10.67 -13.95 -12.45
CA ARG A 380 -11.85 -14.75 -12.70
C ARG A 380 -11.60 -16.21 -12.30
N TYR A 381 -12.62 -16.85 -11.78
CA TYR A 381 -12.63 -18.24 -11.37
C TYR A 381 -13.66 -19.03 -12.15
N ASP A 382 -13.35 -20.30 -12.39
CA ASP A 382 -14.31 -21.22 -12.99
C ASP A 382 -15.41 -21.56 -11.98
N TRP A 383 -16.54 -20.89 -12.12
CA TRP A 383 -17.71 -21.10 -11.30
C TRP A 383 -18.57 -22.27 -11.77
N THR A 384 -18.29 -22.86 -12.94
CA THR A 384 -19.12 -23.94 -13.50
C THR A 384 -19.06 -25.20 -12.65
N ASP A 385 -20.10 -26.02 -12.77
CA ASP A 385 -20.26 -27.32 -12.11
C ASP A 385 -19.83 -28.50 -12.99
N ARG A 386 -19.01 -28.23 -14.02
CA ARG A 386 -18.51 -29.25 -14.96
C ARG A 386 -17.65 -30.32 -14.29
N LEU A 387 -16.89 -29.93 -13.27
CA LEU A 387 -16.06 -30.84 -12.48
C LEU A 387 -16.91 -31.67 -11.50
N GLU A 388 -18.13 -31.21 -11.21
CA GLU A 388 -19.05 -31.79 -10.24
C GLU A 388 -20.32 -32.39 -10.91
N ASP A 389 -20.19 -32.91 -12.14
CA ASP A 389 -21.24 -33.57 -12.93
C ASP A 389 -22.49 -32.72 -13.24
N GLY A 390 -22.44 -31.39 -13.09
CA GLY A 390 -23.58 -30.52 -13.43
C GLY A 390 -24.73 -30.55 -12.42
N ARG A 391 -24.48 -30.99 -11.18
CA ARG A 391 -25.53 -31.28 -10.16
C ARG A 391 -25.50 -30.36 -8.94
N VAL A 392 -24.71 -29.29 -8.98
CA VAL A 392 -24.48 -28.42 -7.81
C VAL A 392 -25.27 -27.13 -7.92
N ILE A 393 -25.28 -26.49 -9.09
CA ILE A 393 -25.88 -25.17 -9.26
C ILE A 393 -27.37 -25.30 -9.56
N VAL A 394 -28.18 -24.70 -8.70
CA VAL A 394 -29.63 -24.62 -8.88
C VAL A 394 -29.97 -23.32 -9.62
N TRP A 395 -30.28 -23.42 -10.90
CA TRP A 395 -30.71 -22.28 -11.71
C TRP A 395 -32.15 -21.87 -11.40
N LEU A 396 -32.36 -20.60 -11.08
CA LEU A 396 -33.68 -20.02 -10.82
C LEU A 396 -34.38 -19.56 -12.10
N ASN A 397 -33.62 -19.18 -13.11
CA ASN A 397 -34.13 -18.78 -14.41
C ASN A 397 -33.23 -19.22 -15.56
N ASP A 398 -33.82 -19.29 -16.76
CA ASP A 398 -33.12 -19.47 -18.02
C ASP A 398 -33.66 -18.50 -19.08
N LEU A 399 -32.77 -17.63 -19.59
CA LEU A 399 -33.12 -16.55 -20.52
C LEU A 399 -33.46 -17.07 -21.93
N GLU A 400 -33.05 -18.29 -22.28
CA GLU A 400 -33.21 -18.83 -23.63
C GLU A 400 -34.53 -19.60 -23.80
N THR A 401 -35.03 -20.20 -22.72
CA THR A 401 -36.15 -21.15 -22.73
C THR A 401 -37.43 -20.63 -22.07
N GLU A 402 -37.34 -19.70 -21.11
CA GLU A 402 -38.52 -19.23 -20.40
C GLU A 402 -39.35 -18.22 -21.20
N SER A 403 -40.68 -18.37 -21.12
CA SER A 403 -41.64 -17.51 -21.82
C SER A 403 -41.57 -16.03 -21.42
N ARG A 404 -40.95 -15.71 -20.28
CA ARG A 404 -40.78 -14.32 -19.81
C ARG A 404 -39.85 -13.53 -20.74
N TYR A 405 -38.89 -14.19 -21.38
CA TYR A 405 -37.85 -13.55 -22.18
C TYR A 405 -38.04 -13.76 -23.69
N ASP A 406 -39.20 -14.30 -24.12
CA ASP A 406 -39.51 -14.53 -25.53
C ASP A 406 -39.51 -13.25 -26.38
N ASP A 407 -39.89 -12.12 -25.77
CA ASP A 407 -39.90 -10.80 -26.43
C ASP A 407 -38.47 -10.25 -26.65
N TYR A 408 -37.44 -10.86 -26.07
CA TYR A 408 -36.08 -10.33 -26.09
C TYR A 408 -35.32 -10.79 -27.33
N PRO A 409 -34.51 -9.92 -27.95
CA PRO A 409 -33.72 -10.30 -29.11
C PRO A 409 -32.68 -11.35 -28.72
N LYS A 410 -32.60 -12.43 -29.52
CA LYS A 410 -31.61 -13.52 -29.37
C LYS A 410 -30.35 -13.32 -30.22
N THR A 411 -30.06 -12.07 -30.61
CA THR A 411 -28.89 -11.71 -31.43
C THR A 411 -27.91 -10.91 -30.58
N LEU A 412 -26.60 -11.18 -30.70
CA LEU A 412 -25.57 -10.49 -29.92
C LEU A 412 -25.46 -8.99 -30.29
N ILE A 413 -25.78 -8.64 -31.54
CA ILE A 413 -25.77 -7.25 -32.02
C ILE A 413 -26.72 -6.35 -31.20
N SER A 414 -27.75 -6.91 -30.55
CA SER A 414 -28.65 -6.15 -29.68
C SER A 414 -27.92 -5.48 -28.52
N LEU A 415 -26.78 -6.05 -28.07
CA LEU A 415 -25.96 -5.50 -26.99
C LEU A 415 -25.30 -4.17 -27.35
N LEU A 416 -25.18 -3.83 -28.65
CA LEU A 416 -24.61 -2.56 -29.12
C LEU A 416 -25.60 -1.38 -29.05
N GLN A 417 -26.85 -1.64 -28.68
CA GLN A 417 -27.85 -0.57 -28.54
C GLN A 417 -27.47 0.38 -27.39
N ARG A 418 -27.59 1.69 -27.64
CA ARG A 418 -27.33 2.70 -26.61
C ARG A 418 -28.43 2.66 -25.56
N THR A 419 -28.10 2.23 -24.36
CA THR A 419 -28.95 2.36 -23.17
C THR A 419 -28.51 3.53 -22.30
N PHE A 420 -29.41 4.01 -21.43
CA PHE A 420 -29.01 4.98 -20.41
C PHE A 420 -27.99 4.34 -19.45
N PRO A 421 -27.02 5.11 -18.92
CA PRO A 421 -26.07 4.60 -17.93
C PRO A 421 -26.79 3.90 -16.77
N GLY A 422 -26.41 2.64 -16.49
CA GLY A 422 -27.03 1.79 -15.47
C GLY A 422 -28.20 0.92 -15.94
N GLN A 423 -28.65 1.04 -17.20
CA GLN A 423 -29.64 0.13 -17.80
C GLN A 423 -28.97 -0.89 -18.71
N MET A 424 -29.36 -2.16 -18.57
CA MET A 424 -28.87 -3.24 -19.41
C MET A 424 -29.72 -3.36 -20.69
N PRO A 425 -29.09 -3.56 -21.87
CA PRO A 425 -29.83 -3.87 -23.08
C PRO A 425 -30.57 -5.21 -22.90
N PRO A 426 -31.85 -5.31 -23.28
CA PRO A 426 -32.59 -6.56 -23.18
C PRO A 426 -32.01 -7.61 -24.14
N ILE A 427 -31.71 -8.79 -23.61
CA ILE A 427 -31.15 -9.91 -24.37
C ILE A 427 -31.72 -11.25 -23.88
N GLY A 428 -32.15 -12.09 -24.82
CA GLY A 428 -32.69 -13.43 -24.56
C GLY A 428 -31.63 -14.54 -24.64
N LEU A 429 -30.39 -14.24 -24.23
CA LEU A 429 -29.26 -15.17 -24.23
C LEU A 429 -28.58 -15.18 -22.86
N ASN A 430 -28.05 -16.34 -22.45
CA ASN A 430 -27.39 -16.52 -21.16
C ASN A 430 -25.97 -15.93 -21.14
N VAL A 431 -25.87 -14.60 -21.13
CA VAL A 431 -24.61 -13.85 -21.15
C VAL A 431 -24.06 -13.60 -19.74
N PHE A 432 -24.89 -13.08 -18.83
CA PHE A 432 -24.49 -12.73 -17.47
C PHE A 432 -25.00 -13.77 -16.49
N ASN A 433 -24.09 -14.41 -15.76
CA ASN A 433 -24.41 -15.45 -14.78
C ASN A 433 -24.00 -15.00 -13.38
N LEU A 434 -24.97 -14.94 -12.47
CA LEU A 434 -24.77 -14.67 -11.04
C LEU A 434 -25.00 -15.97 -10.26
N VAL A 435 -23.95 -16.51 -9.64
CA VAL A 435 -24.02 -17.68 -8.76
C VAL A 435 -23.88 -17.24 -7.31
N VAL A 436 -24.85 -17.64 -6.49
CA VAL A 436 -24.99 -17.20 -5.11
C VAL A 436 -24.92 -18.41 -4.18
N PRO A 437 -23.87 -18.53 -3.36
CA PRO A 437 -23.84 -19.51 -2.29
C PRO A 437 -24.73 -19.04 -1.13
N VAL A 438 -25.60 -19.93 -0.65
CA VAL A 438 -26.66 -19.62 0.31
C VAL A 438 -26.69 -20.68 1.40
N ASP A 439 -26.67 -20.25 2.65
CA ASP A 439 -27.04 -21.08 3.79
C ASP A 439 -28.48 -20.79 4.21
N LEU A 440 -29.41 -21.68 3.87
CA LEU A 440 -30.84 -21.53 4.19
C LEU A 440 -31.13 -21.61 5.69
N SER A 441 -30.17 -22.00 6.54
CA SER A 441 -30.30 -21.90 8.00
C SER A 441 -30.07 -20.47 8.51
N ASN A 442 -29.48 -19.59 7.70
CA ASN A 442 -29.25 -18.19 8.08
C ASN A 442 -30.35 -17.28 7.52
N SER A 443 -30.99 -16.50 8.39
CA SER A 443 -32.05 -15.54 8.00
C SER A 443 -31.59 -14.48 7.00
N ASP A 444 -30.31 -14.07 7.05
CA ASP A 444 -29.79 -13.03 6.14
C ASP A 444 -29.58 -13.57 4.73
N ASP A 445 -29.23 -14.86 4.60
CA ASP A 445 -29.07 -15.55 3.32
C ASP A 445 -30.45 -15.75 2.65
N VAL A 446 -31.48 -16.09 3.43
CA VAL A 446 -32.87 -16.21 2.94
C VAL A 446 -33.40 -14.87 2.41
N LYS A 447 -33.13 -13.75 3.11
CA LYS A 447 -33.50 -12.40 2.62
C LYS A 447 -32.89 -12.10 1.26
N VAL A 448 -31.63 -12.50 1.04
CA VAL A 448 -30.93 -12.28 -0.23
C VAL A 448 -31.58 -13.09 -1.35
N VAL A 449 -31.97 -14.33 -1.11
CA VAL A 449 -32.73 -15.14 -2.08
C VAL A 449 -34.03 -14.44 -2.48
N ASN A 450 -34.78 -13.90 -1.52
CA ASN A 450 -36.03 -13.20 -1.79
C ASN A 450 -35.80 -11.86 -2.53
N GLN A 451 -34.70 -11.15 -2.25
CA GLN A 451 -34.28 -9.99 -3.04
C GLN A 451 -33.98 -10.37 -4.49
N ILE A 452 -33.25 -11.46 -4.72
CA ILE A 452 -32.96 -12.00 -6.06
C ILE A 452 -34.25 -12.38 -6.78
N ALA A 453 -35.20 -13.02 -6.10
CA ALA A 453 -36.50 -13.33 -6.67
C ALA A 453 -37.27 -12.06 -7.11
N SER A 454 -37.18 -10.98 -6.32
CA SER A 454 -37.74 -9.68 -6.71
C SER A 454 -37.06 -9.09 -7.95
N ILE A 455 -35.73 -9.16 -8.04
CA ILE A 455 -34.96 -8.70 -9.22
C ILE A 455 -35.34 -9.52 -10.46
N MET A 456 -35.42 -10.84 -10.32
CA MET A 456 -35.81 -11.77 -11.37
C MET A 456 -37.23 -11.47 -11.90
N SER A 457 -38.17 -11.12 -11.01
CA SER A 457 -39.55 -10.75 -11.40
C SER A 457 -39.64 -9.48 -12.25
N ARG A 458 -38.61 -8.62 -12.21
CA ARG A 458 -38.53 -7.38 -13.02
C ARG A 458 -38.03 -7.62 -14.45
N GLY A 459 -37.64 -8.85 -14.81
CA GLY A 459 -37.19 -9.19 -16.17
C GLY A 459 -35.76 -8.72 -16.50
N ILE A 460 -34.89 -8.52 -15.50
CA ILE A 460 -33.50 -8.15 -15.75
C ILE A 460 -32.77 -9.33 -16.43
N PRO A 461 -32.01 -9.12 -17.52
CA PRO A 461 -31.37 -10.18 -18.31
C PRO A 461 -30.10 -10.74 -17.63
N ILE A 462 -30.26 -11.32 -16.44
CA ILE A 462 -29.22 -12.01 -15.68
C ILE A 462 -29.73 -13.41 -15.34
N ARG A 463 -28.87 -14.41 -15.50
CA ARG A 463 -29.13 -15.78 -15.07
C ARG A 463 -28.70 -15.96 -13.62
N PHE A 464 -29.62 -16.34 -12.74
CA PHE A 464 -29.42 -16.50 -11.31
C PHE A 464 -29.30 -17.98 -10.95
N GLY A 465 -28.20 -18.35 -10.29
CA GLY A 465 -27.94 -19.67 -9.75
C GLY A 465 -27.75 -19.63 -8.24
N LEU A 466 -28.27 -20.63 -7.53
CA LEU A 466 -28.08 -20.83 -6.09
C LEU A 466 -27.22 -22.07 -5.85
N VAL A 467 -26.31 -21.99 -4.89
CA VAL A 467 -25.55 -23.16 -4.39
C VAL A 467 -25.76 -23.27 -2.88
N PRO A 468 -26.25 -24.40 -2.36
CA PRO A 468 -26.49 -24.53 -0.94
C PRO A 468 -25.18 -24.75 -0.19
N LEU A 469 -24.94 -23.99 0.86
CA LEU A 469 -23.82 -24.21 1.77
C LEU A 469 -24.19 -25.26 2.81
N THR A 470 -23.25 -26.16 3.10
CA THR A 470 -23.49 -27.36 3.93
C THR A 470 -22.59 -27.37 5.17
N SER A 471 -22.35 -26.20 5.75
CA SER A 471 -21.38 -26.00 6.85
C SER A 471 -21.89 -26.54 8.19
N THR A 472 -23.21 -26.53 8.42
CA THR A 472 -23.87 -27.04 9.62
C THR A 472 -24.81 -28.20 9.29
N ALA A 473 -25.13 -29.04 10.29
CA ALA A 473 -26.07 -30.15 10.13
C ALA A 473 -27.47 -29.67 9.70
N GLU A 474 -27.89 -28.50 10.18
CA GLU A 474 -29.16 -27.85 9.83
C GLU A 474 -29.13 -27.34 8.38
N ALA A 475 -28.02 -26.75 7.94
CA ALA A 475 -27.83 -26.32 6.57
C ALA A 475 -27.86 -27.50 5.58
N THR A 476 -27.23 -28.63 5.93
CA THR A 476 -27.36 -29.87 5.13
C THR A 476 -28.80 -30.35 5.03
N ALA A 477 -29.58 -30.31 6.12
CA ALA A 477 -30.97 -30.73 6.10
C ALA A 477 -31.81 -29.83 5.18
N GLN A 478 -31.62 -28.50 5.25
CA GLN A 478 -32.26 -27.54 4.36
C GLN A 478 -31.85 -27.71 2.89
N ALA A 479 -30.58 -28.04 2.63
CA ALA A 479 -30.08 -28.31 1.27
C ALA A 479 -30.79 -29.52 0.65
N LYS A 480 -31.00 -30.60 1.41
CA LYS A 480 -31.76 -31.78 0.93
C LYS A 480 -33.20 -31.41 0.56
N VAL A 481 -33.85 -30.59 1.40
CA VAL A 481 -35.21 -30.09 1.13
C VAL A 481 -35.23 -29.23 -0.13
N MET A 482 -34.23 -28.38 -0.33
CA MET A 482 -34.10 -27.54 -1.52
C MET A 482 -33.99 -28.36 -2.80
N TYR A 483 -33.09 -29.34 -2.85
CA TYR A 483 -32.93 -30.23 -4.01
C TYR A 483 -34.20 -31.03 -4.29
N HIS A 484 -34.84 -31.56 -3.26
CA HIS A 484 -36.08 -32.31 -3.40
C HIS A 484 -37.23 -31.44 -3.96
N LEU A 485 -37.40 -30.21 -3.46
CA LEU A 485 -38.43 -29.29 -3.95
C LEU A 485 -38.18 -28.91 -5.41
N LEU A 486 -36.93 -28.72 -5.81
CA LEU A 486 -36.57 -28.40 -7.18
C LEU A 486 -36.89 -29.55 -8.15
N GLU A 487 -36.46 -30.77 -7.83
CA GLU A 487 -36.66 -31.94 -8.71
C GLU A 487 -38.15 -32.30 -8.88
N ASN A 488 -38.97 -32.11 -7.84
CA ASN A 488 -40.35 -32.58 -7.82
C ASN A 488 -41.41 -31.50 -8.08
N HIS A 489 -41.19 -30.27 -7.60
CA HIS A 489 -42.18 -29.17 -7.61
C HIS A 489 -41.69 -27.91 -8.33
N GLY A 490 -40.41 -27.84 -8.71
CA GLY A 490 -39.82 -26.75 -9.48
C GLY A 490 -39.47 -25.50 -8.67
N VAL A 491 -38.97 -24.48 -9.36
CA VAL A 491 -38.40 -23.26 -8.76
C VAL A 491 -39.43 -22.43 -7.98
N GLN A 492 -40.69 -22.39 -8.44
CA GLN A 492 -41.74 -21.61 -7.78
C GLN A 492 -42.06 -22.14 -6.38
N ALA A 493 -42.01 -23.47 -6.19
CA ALA A 493 -42.19 -24.09 -4.89
C ALA A 493 -41.05 -23.74 -3.93
N LEU A 494 -39.80 -23.69 -4.43
CA LEU A 494 -38.65 -23.28 -3.65
C LEU A 494 -38.78 -21.83 -3.17
N LEU A 495 -39.15 -20.90 -4.05
CA LEU A 495 -39.34 -19.49 -3.67
C LEU A 495 -40.49 -19.30 -2.67
N ALA A 496 -41.59 -20.05 -2.84
CA ALA A 496 -42.69 -20.03 -1.87
C ALA A 496 -42.27 -20.57 -0.49
N TYR A 497 -41.34 -21.53 -0.46
CA TYR A 497 -40.75 -22.05 0.78
C TYR A 497 -39.87 -21.00 1.47
N THR A 498 -38.97 -20.32 0.73
CA THR A 498 -38.07 -19.31 1.29
C THR A 498 -38.81 -18.05 1.75
N GLU A 499 -39.82 -17.59 1.01
CA GLU A 499 -40.67 -16.47 1.43
C GLU A 499 -41.39 -16.75 2.74
N ARG A 500 -41.80 -18.00 2.94
CA ARG A 500 -42.54 -18.40 4.15
C ARG A 500 -41.62 -18.60 5.35
N SER A 501 -40.43 -19.17 5.12
CA SER A 501 -39.37 -19.26 6.14
C SER A 501 -38.94 -17.88 6.66
N GLU A 502 -38.86 -16.86 5.79
CA GLU A 502 -38.57 -15.49 6.21
C GLU A 502 -39.66 -14.90 7.11
N ARG A 503 -40.94 -15.05 6.74
CA ARG A 503 -42.08 -14.47 7.49
C ARG A 503 -42.23 -15.03 8.89
N ASP A 504 -41.98 -16.33 9.06
CA ASP A 504 -42.15 -17.01 10.35
C ASP A 504 -40.87 -16.96 11.21
N THR A 505 -39.77 -16.34 10.73
CA THR A 505 -38.46 -16.23 11.42
C THR A 505 -37.89 -17.57 11.90
N GLN A 506 -38.29 -18.67 11.28
CA GLN A 506 -37.86 -20.02 11.62
C GLN A 506 -36.86 -20.53 10.59
N THR A 507 -35.66 -20.81 11.08
CA THR A 507 -34.51 -21.30 10.31
C THR A 507 -34.39 -22.84 10.34
N ALA A 508 -35.04 -23.49 11.30
CA ALA A 508 -35.09 -24.95 11.39
C ALA A 508 -36.10 -25.54 10.40
N VAL A 509 -35.80 -26.77 9.92
CA VAL A 509 -36.65 -27.51 8.98
C VAL A 509 -37.98 -27.88 9.67
N ASP A 510 -39.08 -27.25 9.28
CA ASP A 510 -40.44 -27.58 9.77
C ASP A 510 -41.22 -28.40 8.72
N GLU A 511 -41.65 -29.61 9.12
CA GLU A 511 -42.52 -30.50 8.36
C GLU A 511 -43.83 -29.83 7.92
N ARG A 512 -44.36 -28.90 8.72
CA ARG A 512 -45.62 -28.20 8.39
C ARG A 512 -45.47 -27.23 7.23
N HIS A 513 -44.30 -26.62 7.09
CA HIS A 513 -44.01 -25.70 5.98
C HIS A 513 -43.74 -26.48 4.71
N PHE A 514 -42.94 -27.54 4.80
CA PHE A 514 -42.70 -28.45 3.69
C PHE A 514 -44.00 -29.07 3.16
N ALA A 515 -44.85 -29.60 4.04
CA ALA A 515 -46.11 -30.23 3.63
C ALA A 515 -47.11 -29.25 2.98
N LYS A 516 -47.15 -27.99 3.42
CA LYS A 516 -48.02 -26.97 2.82
C LYS A 516 -47.54 -26.52 1.44
N VAL A 517 -46.23 -26.40 1.26
CA VAL A 517 -45.63 -26.03 -0.04
C VAL A 517 -45.76 -27.19 -1.02
N ALA A 518 -45.46 -28.41 -0.59
CA ALA A 518 -45.63 -29.63 -1.40
C ALA A 518 -47.10 -29.88 -1.80
N ALA A 519 -48.06 -29.44 -0.98
CA ALA A 519 -49.49 -29.51 -1.31
C ALA A 519 -49.96 -28.40 -2.27
N ALA A 520 -49.23 -27.28 -2.36
CA ALA A 520 -49.59 -26.11 -3.17
C ALA A 520 -48.89 -26.06 -4.54
N GLY A 521 -47.75 -26.75 -4.70
CA GLY A 521 -46.99 -26.77 -5.96
C GLY A 521 -47.48 -27.85 -6.94
N ASP A 522 -47.60 -27.49 -8.22
CA ASP A 522 -47.91 -28.44 -9.29
C ASP A 522 -46.77 -29.46 -9.47
N PRO A 523 -47.03 -30.78 -9.44
CA PRO A 523 -45.98 -31.79 -9.56
C PRO A 523 -45.45 -31.87 -10.99
N LEU A 524 -44.12 -31.89 -11.13
CA LEU A 524 -43.43 -32.13 -12.40
C LEU A 524 -43.59 -33.60 -12.87
N PRO A 525 -43.50 -33.88 -14.18
CA PRO A 525 -43.57 -35.25 -14.70
C PRO A 525 -42.37 -36.07 -14.21
N GLY A 526 -42.63 -37.10 -13.39
CA GLY A 526 -41.60 -37.92 -12.72
C GLY A 526 -41.53 -37.76 -11.20
N SER A 527 -42.37 -36.89 -10.62
CA SER A 527 -42.37 -36.57 -9.19
C SER A 527 -42.59 -37.79 -8.27
N GLN A 528 -41.66 -38.01 -7.33
CA GLN A 528 -41.82 -38.94 -6.22
C GLN A 528 -42.24 -38.18 -4.96
N ARG A 529 -43.44 -38.46 -4.44
CA ARG A 529 -43.91 -37.89 -3.18
C ARG A 529 -43.20 -38.60 -2.01
N MET A 530 -42.18 -37.96 -1.45
CA MET A 530 -41.47 -38.44 -0.27
C MET A 530 -41.85 -37.61 0.96
N SER A 531 -41.90 -38.24 2.14
CA SER A 531 -42.03 -37.55 3.42
C SER A 531 -40.72 -36.89 3.83
N LEU A 532 -40.75 -35.89 4.71
CA LEU A 532 -39.56 -35.12 5.11
C LEU A 532 -38.45 -36.03 5.70
N SER A 533 -38.83 -37.05 6.47
CA SER A 533 -37.91 -38.06 7.00
C SER A 533 -37.24 -38.89 5.89
N GLU A 534 -37.98 -39.26 4.84
CA GLU A 534 -37.43 -40.02 3.71
C GLU A 534 -36.51 -39.15 2.83
N VAL A 535 -36.76 -37.84 2.75
CA VAL A 535 -35.89 -36.88 2.04
C VAL A 535 -34.55 -36.71 2.76
N LEU A 536 -34.56 -36.69 4.09
CA LEU A 536 -33.34 -36.55 4.89
C LEU A 536 -32.44 -37.80 4.81
N GLU A 537 -33.04 -38.99 4.65
CA GLU A 537 -32.33 -40.28 4.57
C GLU A 537 -31.89 -40.67 3.14
N ALA A 538 -32.30 -39.93 2.10
CA ALA A 538 -32.03 -40.32 0.72
C ALA A 538 -30.54 -40.19 0.31
N GLU A 539 -29.97 -41.27 -0.23
CA GLU A 539 -28.56 -41.35 -0.66
C GLU A 539 -28.21 -40.48 -1.88
N THR A 540 -29.20 -40.13 -2.71
CA THR A 540 -29.01 -39.27 -3.90
C THR A 540 -28.62 -37.86 -3.51
N PHE A 541 -29.29 -37.29 -2.51
CA PHE A 541 -29.02 -35.95 -2.01
C PHE A 541 -27.72 -35.91 -1.21
N GLU A 542 -27.30 -37.01 -0.58
CA GLU A 542 -26.00 -37.09 0.10
C GLU A 542 -24.84 -36.90 -0.90
N LYS A 543 -24.88 -37.57 -2.06
CA LYS A 543 -23.89 -37.38 -3.12
C LYS A 543 -23.90 -35.96 -3.69
N GLN A 544 -25.08 -35.37 -3.89
CA GLN A 544 -25.19 -33.96 -4.34
C GLN A 544 -24.61 -33.00 -3.29
N ILE A 545 -24.77 -33.29 -2.00
CA ILE A 545 -24.19 -32.51 -0.90
C ILE A 545 -22.67 -32.62 -0.87
N GLU A 546 -22.11 -33.82 -1.08
CA GLU A 546 -20.67 -34.01 -1.20
C GLU A 546 -20.09 -33.20 -2.36
N LEU A 547 -20.76 -33.20 -3.52
CA LEU A 547 -20.39 -32.40 -4.67
C LEU A 547 -20.52 -30.90 -4.40
N ALA A 548 -21.60 -30.46 -3.73
CA ALA A 548 -21.78 -29.06 -3.34
C ALA A 548 -20.70 -28.60 -2.35
N ARG A 549 -20.30 -29.48 -1.42
CA ARG A 549 -19.18 -29.23 -0.49
C ARG A 549 -17.86 -29.10 -1.25
N HIS A 550 -17.59 -30.00 -2.20
CA HIS A 550 -16.40 -29.94 -3.04
C HIS A 550 -16.34 -28.62 -3.83
N TRP A 551 -17.44 -28.20 -4.45
CA TRP A 551 -17.53 -26.92 -5.16
C TRP A 551 -17.29 -25.72 -4.22
N ALA A 552 -17.89 -25.76 -3.02
CA ALA A 552 -17.75 -24.68 -2.03
C ALA A 552 -16.33 -24.58 -1.46
N GLU A 553 -15.66 -25.71 -1.25
CA GLU A 553 -14.26 -25.80 -0.81
C GLU A 553 -13.30 -25.33 -1.92
N ARG A 554 -13.55 -25.75 -3.17
CA ARG A 554 -12.76 -25.37 -4.35
C ARG A 554 -12.72 -23.86 -4.56
N LEU A 555 -13.84 -23.17 -4.37
CA LEU A 555 -13.95 -21.72 -4.56
C LEU A 555 -13.85 -20.93 -3.24
N LYS A 556 -13.66 -21.61 -2.09
CA LYS A 556 -13.61 -21.01 -0.74
C LYS A 556 -14.66 -19.90 -0.56
N VAL A 557 -15.92 -20.23 -0.80
CA VAL A 557 -17.05 -19.29 -0.70
C VAL A 557 -17.66 -19.20 0.71
N ASP A 558 -17.32 -20.15 1.58
CA ASP A 558 -17.74 -20.20 2.99
C ASP A 558 -16.84 -19.32 3.88
N THR A 559 -16.78 -18.04 3.57
CA THR A 559 -16.03 -17.02 4.33
C THR A 559 -16.96 -16.24 5.27
N ALA A 560 -16.40 -15.59 6.30
CA ALA A 560 -17.16 -14.80 7.28
C ALA A 560 -18.08 -13.75 6.62
N THR A 561 -17.60 -13.11 5.54
CA THR A 561 -18.41 -12.40 4.57
C THR A 561 -18.71 -13.33 3.40
N ARG A 562 -19.98 -13.66 3.17
CA ARG A 562 -20.39 -14.51 2.03
C ARG A 562 -19.92 -13.90 0.71
N SER A 563 -19.43 -14.75 -0.20
CA SER A 563 -18.96 -14.35 -1.53
C SER A 563 -20.05 -14.61 -2.58
N LEU A 564 -20.16 -13.78 -3.61
CA LEU A 564 -21.03 -13.93 -4.78
C LEU A 564 -20.16 -14.07 -6.03
N LEU A 565 -20.60 -14.79 -7.07
CA LEU A 565 -19.84 -14.93 -8.31
C LEU A 565 -20.59 -14.37 -9.50
N ILE A 566 -19.97 -13.47 -10.26
CA ILE A 566 -20.51 -12.89 -11.50
C ILE A 566 -19.55 -13.16 -12.63
N ASN A 567 -19.95 -14.01 -13.59
CA ASN A 567 -19.09 -14.40 -14.72
C ASN A 567 -17.64 -14.74 -14.28
N GLY A 568 -17.51 -15.39 -13.11
CA GLY A 568 -16.24 -15.78 -12.50
C GLY A 568 -15.57 -14.76 -11.58
N VAL A 569 -16.02 -13.50 -11.55
CA VAL A 569 -15.52 -12.50 -10.59
C VAL A 569 -16.21 -12.69 -9.24
N ILE A 570 -15.42 -12.68 -8.17
CA ILE A 570 -15.93 -12.83 -6.80
C ILE A 570 -16.20 -11.45 -6.19
N ILE A 571 -17.38 -11.29 -5.60
CA ILE A 571 -17.82 -10.06 -4.93
C ILE A 571 -18.22 -10.40 -3.49
N ALA A 572 -17.68 -9.66 -2.52
CA ALA A 572 -18.13 -9.79 -1.14
C ALA A 572 -19.58 -9.28 -0.99
N ARG A 573 -20.42 -10.02 -0.27
CA ARG A 573 -21.81 -9.65 0.01
C ARG A 573 -21.89 -8.63 1.15
N ASP A 574 -21.42 -7.43 0.89
CA ASP A 574 -21.56 -6.26 1.77
C ASP A 574 -22.90 -5.55 1.54
N GLN A 575 -23.13 -4.37 2.13
CA GLN A 575 -24.39 -3.62 1.90
C GLN A 575 -24.48 -3.05 0.46
N ASN A 576 -23.35 -2.91 -0.24
CA ASN A 576 -23.24 -2.26 -1.53
C ASN A 576 -23.06 -3.25 -2.69
N TRP A 577 -23.19 -4.55 -2.46
CA TRP A 577 -22.90 -5.61 -3.43
C TRP A 577 -23.65 -5.43 -4.76
N MET A 578 -24.87 -4.89 -4.73
CA MET A 578 -25.66 -4.58 -5.92
C MET A 578 -25.03 -3.49 -6.80
N GLN A 579 -24.41 -2.48 -6.18
CA GLN A 579 -23.70 -1.42 -6.91
C GLN A 579 -22.44 -1.99 -7.56
N THR A 580 -21.64 -2.75 -6.79
CA THR A 580 -20.44 -3.43 -7.29
C THR A 580 -20.78 -4.38 -8.43
N MET A 581 -21.87 -5.15 -8.30
CA MET A 581 -22.40 -6.01 -9.35
C MET A 581 -22.74 -5.21 -10.61
N SER A 582 -23.47 -4.10 -10.48
CA SER A 582 -23.89 -3.29 -11.62
C SER A 582 -22.70 -2.71 -12.40
N VAL A 583 -21.66 -2.26 -11.67
CA VAL A 583 -20.41 -1.77 -12.27
C VAL A 583 -19.70 -2.89 -13.02
N LYS A 584 -19.53 -4.07 -12.39
CA LYS A 584 -18.84 -5.22 -13.03
C LYS A 584 -19.58 -5.76 -14.25
N ILE A 585 -20.91 -5.80 -14.21
CA ILE A 585 -21.71 -6.15 -15.40
C ILE A 585 -21.55 -5.10 -16.51
N GLY A 586 -21.44 -3.82 -16.15
CA GLY A 586 -21.14 -2.75 -17.10
C GLY A 586 -19.79 -2.92 -17.80
N GLU A 587 -18.75 -3.29 -17.04
CA GLU A 587 -17.41 -3.61 -17.57
C GLU A 587 -17.44 -4.85 -18.48
N ASP A 588 -18.12 -5.92 -18.06
CA ASP A 588 -18.31 -7.14 -18.87
C ASP A 588 -19.05 -6.82 -20.18
N LEU A 589 -20.10 -5.99 -20.10
CA LEU A 589 -20.85 -5.54 -21.27
C LEU A 589 -19.97 -4.75 -22.24
N GLN A 590 -19.14 -3.82 -21.75
CA GLN A 590 -18.21 -3.07 -22.59
C GLN A 590 -17.18 -3.99 -23.28
N THR A 591 -16.70 -5.01 -22.57
CA THR A 591 -15.78 -6.02 -23.10
C THR A 591 -16.43 -6.79 -24.25
N ILE A 592 -17.68 -7.25 -24.07
CA ILE A 592 -18.44 -7.93 -25.12
C ILE A 592 -18.71 -6.99 -26.30
N GLN A 593 -19.16 -5.75 -26.04
CA GLN A 593 -19.42 -4.75 -27.09
C GLN A 593 -18.17 -4.46 -27.94
N LYS A 594 -17.00 -4.35 -27.30
CA LYS A 594 -15.71 -4.19 -27.98
C LYS A 594 -15.38 -5.41 -28.85
N GLY A 595 -15.58 -6.63 -28.33
CA GLY A 595 -15.37 -7.87 -29.08
C GLY A 595 -16.29 -8.01 -30.30
N ILE A 596 -17.56 -7.64 -30.16
CA ILE A 596 -18.53 -7.61 -31.28
C ILE A 596 -18.10 -6.57 -32.31
N PHE A 597 -17.73 -5.36 -31.88
CA PHE A 597 -17.32 -4.28 -32.79
C PHE A 597 -16.06 -4.63 -33.60
N GLN A 598 -15.12 -5.36 -33.00
CA GLN A 598 -13.91 -5.84 -33.65
C GLN A 598 -14.15 -7.06 -34.56
N GLY A 599 -15.35 -7.65 -34.54
CA GLY A 599 -15.68 -8.86 -35.29
C GLY A 599 -15.02 -10.12 -34.74
N ALA A 600 -14.59 -10.11 -33.47
CA ALA A 600 -13.99 -11.28 -32.81
C ALA A 600 -15.05 -12.26 -32.27
N LEU A 601 -16.30 -11.81 -32.12
CA LEU A 601 -17.40 -12.59 -31.55
C LEU A 601 -18.48 -12.89 -32.58
N ASP A 602 -18.66 -14.18 -32.87
CA ASP A 602 -19.72 -14.71 -33.72
C ASP A 602 -20.94 -15.15 -32.91
N GLU A 603 -22.11 -15.21 -33.56
CA GLU A 603 -23.39 -15.61 -32.93
C GLU A 603 -23.41 -17.04 -32.37
N GLY A 604 -22.51 -17.92 -32.83
CA GLY A 604 -22.38 -19.29 -32.33
C GLY A 604 -21.49 -19.46 -31.09
N THR A 605 -20.91 -18.37 -30.58
CA THR A 605 -19.93 -18.41 -29.50
C THR A 605 -20.62 -18.47 -28.14
N TRP A 606 -20.20 -19.39 -27.28
CA TRP A 606 -20.69 -19.44 -25.89
C TRP A 606 -20.04 -18.32 -25.06
N ILE A 607 -20.75 -17.20 -24.92
CA ILE A 607 -20.24 -15.96 -24.31
C ILE A 607 -19.66 -16.12 -22.89
N PRO A 608 -20.29 -16.88 -21.96
CA PRO A 608 -19.69 -17.10 -20.65
C PRO A 608 -18.31 -17.76 -20.71
N GLY A 609 -18.03 -18.53 -21.77
CA GLY A 609 -16.73 -19.16 -22.01
C GLY A 609 -15.58 -18.17 -22.21
N ILE A 610 -15.86 -16.97 -22.73
CA ILE A 610 -14.85 -15.93 -22.95
C ILE A 610 -14.31 -15.43 -21.61
N PHE A 611 -15.21 -15.22 -20.64
CA PHE A 611 -14.82 -14.82 -19.30
C PHE A 611 -14.14 -15.94 -18.51
N LEU A 612 -14.36 -17.18 -18.92
CA LEU A 612 -13.74 -18.37 -18.33
C LEU A 612 -12.40 -18.73 -19.01
N GLU A 613 -12.06 -18.09 -20.14
CA GLU A 613 -10.79 -18.29 -20.82
C GLU A 613 -9.65 -17.70 -19.97
N GLY A 614 -8.84 -18.57 -19.38
CA GLY A 614 -7.81 -18.19 -18.40
C GLY A 614 -8.32 -18.04 -16.95
N ALA A 615 -9.56 -18.44 -16.66
CA ALA A 615 -10.06 -18.47 -15.29
C ALA A 615 -9.46 -19.64 -14.50
N ALA A 616 -9.09 -19.38 -13.24
CA ALA A 616 -8.54 -20.42 -12.38
C ALA A 616 -9.63 -21.36 -11.86
N THR A 617 -9.34 -22.66 -11.81
CA THR A 617 -10.30 -23.68 -11.35
C THR A 617 -10.54 -23.65 -9.84
N ARG A 618 -9.51 -23.27 -9.07
CA ARG A 618 -9.53 -23.21 -7.61
C ARG A 618 -9.22 -21.78 -7.14
N ARG A 619 -9.91 -21.36 -6.08
CA ARG A 619 -9.66 -20.09 -5.40
C ARG A 619 -8.77 -20.30 -4.19
N ASN A 620 -7.68 -19.56 -4.15
CA ASN A 620 -6.92 -19.36 -2.93
C ASN A 620 -7.10 -17.93 -2.42
N VAL A 621 -7.71 -17.79 -1.24
CA VAL A 621 -8.01 -16.50 -0.59
C VAL A 621 -6.74 -15.69 -0.32
N TYR A 622 -5.59 -16.35 -0.19
CA TYR A 622 -4.32 -15.66 0.07
C TYR A 622 -3.69 -15.04 -1.19
N ILE A 623 -4.07 -15.49 -2.39
CA ILE A 623 -3.53 -15.01 -3.69
C ILE A 623 -4.34 -13.83 -4.22
N ALA A 624 -5.66 -13.95 -4.25
CA ALA A 624 -6.54 -12.86 -4.64
C ALA A 624 -7.20 -12.29 -3.39
N LEU A 625 -6.60 -11.23 -2.86
CA LEU A 625 -7.15 -10.52 -1.71
C LEU A 625 -8.35 -9.70 -2.18
N ASP A 626 -9.45 -9.75 -1.43
CA ASP A 626 -10.66 -8.95 -1.72
C ASP A 626 -10.38 -7.44 -1.64
N ASN A 627 -9.25 -7.04 -1.03
CA ASN A 627 -8.76 -5.68 -0.99
C ASN A 627 -7.24 -5.65 -1.21
N GLU A 628 -6.78 -5.10 -2.34
CA GLU A 628 -5.37 -4.97 -2.68
C GLU A 628 -4.58 -4.10 -1.67
N LYS A 629 -5.26 -3.28 -0.86
CA LYS A 629 -4.63 -2.49 0.22
C LYS A 629 -4.04 -3.34 1.35
N THR A 630 -4.43 -4.62 1.43
CA THR A 630 -3.86 -5.58 2.39
C THR A 630 -2.61 -6.28 1.85
N LEU A 631 -2.21 -5.98 0.61
CA LEU A 631 -1.01 -6.52 0.00
C LEU A 631 0.22 -6.08 0.78
N ARG A 632 0.99 -7.05 1.26
CA ARG A 632 2.24 -6.81 1.96
C ARG A 632 3.41 -7.10 1.03
N MET A 633 4.16 -6.06 0.67
CA MET A 633 5.39 -6.16 -0.11
C MET A 633 6.60 -5.85 0.77
N LEU A 634 7.70 -6.58 0.55
CA LEU A 634 9.01 -6.36 1.16
C LEU A 634 10.03 -5.98 0.09
N ASP A 635 10.93 -5.07 0.42
CA ASP A 635 12.07 -4.72 -0.45
C ASP A 635 13.07 -5.89 -0.44
N VAL A 636 13.17 -6.57 -1.58
CA VAL A 636 14.07 -7.71 -1.75
C VAL A 636 15.53 -7.26 -1.69
N SER A 637 15.86 -6.05 -2.14
CA SER A 637 17.23 -5.53 -2.06
C SER A 637 17.66 -5.41 -0.61
N ARG A 638 16.82 -4.75 0.20
CA ARG A 638 17.04 -4.57 1.64
C ARG A 638 17.14 -5.90 2.38
N LEU A 639 16.30 -6.86 2.02
CA LEU A 639 16.28 -8.20 2.60
C LEU A 639 17.62 -8.94 2.40
N TYR A 640 18.22 -8.87 1.21
CA TYR A 640 19.52 -9.48 0.96
C TYR A 640 20.70 -8.68 1.53
N THR A 641 20.62 -7.35 1.63
CA THR A 641 21.71 -6.52 2.16
C THR A 641 21.78 -6.54 3.68
N GLU A 642 20.65 -6.37 4.38
CA GLU A 642 20.61 -6.33 5.85
C GLU A 642 20.76 -7.72 6.47
N HIS A 643 20.29 -8.77 5.79
CA HIS A 643 20.34 -10.15 6.27
C HIS A 643 21.28 -11.05 5.45
N ALA A 644 22.35 -10.49 4.88
CA ALA A 644 23.32 -11.23 4.06
C ALA A 644 23.88 -12.48 4.76
N THR A 645 24.06 -12.43 6.08
CA THR A 645 24.53 -13.56 6.89
C THR A 645 23.53 -14.72 6.89
N LEU A 646 22.22 -14.42 7.02
CA LEU A 646 21.16 -15.42 6.97
C LEU A 646 21.07 -16.04 5.58
N PHE A 647 20.94 -15.21 4.53
CA PHE A 647 20.79 -15.69 3.15
C PHE A 647 22.03 -16.43 2.63
N GLY A 648 23.22 -16.16 3.17
CA GLY A 648 24.42 -16.96 2.90
C GLY A 648 24.42 -18.34 3.55
N THR A 649 23.56 -18.60 4.54
CA THR A 649 23.52 -19.85 5.33
C THR A 649 22.32 -20.75 5.04
N ILE A 650 21.28 -20.26 4.37
CA ILE A 650 20.08 -21.05 4.03
C ILE A 650 20.31 -21.96 2.82
N PRO A 651 19.52 -23.06 2.68
CA PRO A 651 19.49 -23.87 1.46
C PRO A 651 18.80 -23.11 0.31
N VAL A 652 19.44 -23.10 -0.86
CA VAL A 652 18.96 -22.40 -2.06
C VAL A 652 18.94 -23.32 -3.26
N LEU A 653 17.80 -23.45 -3.93
CA LEU A 653 17.70 -24.12 -5.22
C LEU A 653 17.69 -23.07 -6.33
N GLU A 654 18.83 -22.90 -6.97
CA GLU A 654 19.03 -21.91 -8.04
C GLU A 654 18.15 -22.17 -9.27
N SER A 655 17.87 -21.11 -10.04
CA SER A 655 17.21 -21.20 -11.34
C SER A 655 18.07 -21.97 -12.35
N TYR A 656 17.46 -22.80 -13.19
CA TYR A 656 18.21 -23.51 -14.23
C TYR A 656 18.68 -22.53 -15.32
N ALA A 657 19.90 -22.73 -15.82
CA ALA A 657 20.54 -21.81 -16.79
C ALA A 657 19.80 -21.72 -18.15
N GLU A 658 18.96 -22.70 -18.48
CA GLU A 658 18.17 -22.75 -19.72
C GLU A 658 16.83 -21.99 -19.63
N SER A 659 16.52 -21.38 -18.48
CA SER A 659 15.26 -20.65 -18.27
C SER A 659 15.25 -19.29 -18.97
N THR A 660 14.10 -18.95 -19.54
CA THR A 660 13.83 -17.63 -20.12
C THR A 660 13.62 -16.58 -19.03
N LYS A 661 13.97 -15.31 -19.32
CA LYS A 661 13.84 -14.19 -18.38
C LYS A 661 12.42 -14.05 -17.83
N GLU A 662 11.42 -14.30 -18.67
CA GLU A 662 9.98 -14.22 -18.35
C GLU A 662 9.55 -15.15 -17.20
N ASN A 663 10.24 -16.29 -17.05
CA ASN A 663 9.93 -17.30 -16.03
C ASN A 663 10.79 -17.17 -14.77
N TRP A 664 11.61 -16.12 -14.66
CA TRP A 664 12.43 -15.88 -13.48
C TRP A 664 11.58 -15.31 -12.32
N ALA A 665 11.58 -16.04 -11.21
CA ALA A 665 11.00 -15.58 -9.95
C ALA A 665 11.82 -16.11 -8.78
N THR A 666 11.77 -15.42 -7.64
CA THR A 666 12.41 -15.85 -6.38
C THR A 666 11.34 -16.10 -5.33
N ALA A 667 11.26 -17.33 -4.83
CA ALA A 667 10.28 -17.78 -3.85
C ALA A 667 10.98 -18.18 -2.54
N ASN A 668 10.62 -17.52 -1.44
CA ASN A 668 11.14 -17.83 -0.11
C ASN A 668 10.02 -18.49 0.70
N ILE A 669 10.24 -19.74 1.13
CA ILE A 669 9.27 -20.52 1.90
C ILE A 669 9.70 -20.46 3.36
N VAL A 670 8.90 -19.77 4.18
CA VAL A 670 9.11 -19.64 5.62
C VAL A 670 8.14 -20.58 6.33
N ALA A 671 8.65 -21.69 6.87
CA ALA A 671 7.80 -22.69 7.50
C ALA A 671 8.49 -23.45 8.63
N ASP A 672 7.69 -23.95 9.57
CA ASP A 672 8.17 -24.88 10.58
C ASP A 672 8.24 -26.31 10.01
N MET A 673 9.44 -26.70 9.59
CA MET A 673 9.73 -28.03 9.02
C MET A 673 9.76 -29.15 10.05
N THR A 674 9.52 -28.86 11.34
CA THR A 674 9.27 -29.91 12.35
C THR A 674 7.81 -30.36 12.36
N THR A 675 6.90 -29.55 11.79
CA THR A 675 5.46 -29.84 11.75
C THR A 675 5.07 -30.52 10.44
N GLN A 676 4.05 -31.40 10.48
CA GLN A 676 3.53 -32.06 9.27
C GLN A 676 3.00 -31.05 8.25
N ASP A 677 2.37 -29.97 8.71
CA ASP A 677 1.86 -28.92 7.83
C ASP A 677 2.97 -28.13 7.14
N GLY A 678 4.07 -27.84 7.82
CA GLY A 678 5.23 -27.19 7.21
C GLY A 678 5.93 -28.09 6.19
N LEU A 679 6.05 -29.39 6.48
CA LEU A 679 6.61 -30.36 5.54
C LEU A 679 5.76 -30.50 4.27
N LYS A 680 4.43 -30.52 4.39
CA LYS A 680 3.51 -30.52 3.24
C LYS A 680 3.70 -29.29 2.35
N LEU A 681 3.88 -28.11 2.95
CA LEU A 681 4.12 -26.87 2.21
C LEU A 681 5.46 -26.91 1.45
N VAL A 682 6.51 -27.40 2.09
CA VAL A 682 7.83 -27.55 1.44
C VAL A 682 7.77 -28.56 0.31
N LEU A 683 7.07 -29.69 0.48
CA LEU A 683 6.87 -30.68 -0.59
C LEU A 683 6.18 -30.07 -1.81
N ALA A 684 5.08 -29.33 -1.60
CA ALA A 684 4.37 -28.64 -2.67
C ALA A 684 5.25 -27.60 -3.39
N ALA A 685 6.13 -26.90 -2.64
CA ALA A 685 7.07 -25.96 -3.22
C ALA A 685 8.17 -26.64 -4.05
N LEU A 686 8.62 -27.84 -3.65
CA LEU A 686 9.58 -28.64 -4.42
C LEU A 686 8.96 -29.17 -5.72
N GLU A 687 7.71 -29.66 -5.66
CA GLU A 687 6.94 -30.06 -6.85
C GLU A 687 6.77 -28.88 -7.82
N PHE A 688 6.41 -27.71 -7.31
CA PHE A 688 6.32 -26.48 -8.09
C PHE A 688 7.65 -26.10 -8.76
N LYS A 689 8.78 -26.24 -8.06
CA LYS A 689 10.13 -25.97 -8.60
C LYS A 689 10.51 -26.95 -9.72
N ARG A 690 10.02 -28.19 -9.71
CA ARG A 690 10.25 -29.14 -10.82
C ARG A 690 9.49 -28.72 -12.07
N ASN A 691 8.25 -28.28 -11.90
CA ASN A 691 7.42 -27.83 -13.01
C ASN A 691 7.91 -26.48 -13.57
N ASN A 692 8.53 -25.64 -12.73
CA ASN A 692 8.98 -24.30 -13.10
C ASN A 692 10.49 -24.10 -12.91
N PRO A 693 11.31 -24.42 -13.93
CA PRO A 693 12.77 -24.38 -13.80
C PRO A 693 13.34 -22.97 -13.56
N GLY A 694 12.63 -21.92 -13.99
CA GLY A 694 13.05 -20.51 -13.82
C GLY A 694 12.95 -19.96 -12.40
N VAL A 695 12.26 -20.66 -11.49
CA VAL A 695 12.05 -20.17 -10.11
C VAL A 695 13.25 -20.48 -9.23
N ARG A 696 13.80 -19.50 -8.53
CA ARG A 696 14.79 -19.72 -7.45
C ARG A 696 14.06 -19.94 -6.13
N LEU A 697 14.27 -21.08 -5.47
CA LEU A 697 13.57 -21.45 -4.24
C LEU A 697 14.52 -21.36 -3.04
N GLU A 698 14.13 -20.61 -2.00
CA GLU A 698 14.86 -20.48 -0.74
C GLU A 698 14.00 -21.04 0.40
N LEU A 699 14.56 -21.93 1.22
CA LEU A 699 13.83 -22.52 2.35
C LEU A 699 14.33 -21.94 3.68
N ILE A 700 13.43 -21.36 4.47
CA ILE A 700 13.72 -20.75 5.76
C ILE A 700 12.94 -21.49 6.83
N HIS A 701 13.66 -22.13 7.75
CA HIS A 701 13.04 -22.81 8.87
C HIS A 701 12.65 -21.82 9.99
N ASN A 702 11.34 -21.74 10.29
CA ASN A 702 10.76 -20.84 11.29
C ASN A 702 10.06 -21.61 12.43
N PRO A 703 10.80 -22.11 13.44
CA PRO A 703 10.22 -22.75 14.61
C PRO A 703 9.70 -21.72 15.65
N GLU A 704 8.90 -22.19 16.62
CA GLU A 704 8.51 -21.36 17.78
C GLU A 704 9.72 -20.92 18.62
N ASN A 705 10.76 -21.76 18.71
CA ASN A 705 12.00 -21.46 19.41
C ASN A 705 13.16 -21.27 18.42
N SER A 706 13.63 -20.04 18.25
CA SER A 706 14.65 -19.70 17.25
C SER A 706 16.02 -20.35 17.48
N SER A 707 16.34 -20.78 18.71
CA SER A 707 17.64 -21.41 19.02
C SER A 707 17.81 -22.79 18.37
N SER A 708 16.75 -23.58 18.25
CA SER A 708 16.78 -24.89 17.58
C SER A 708 16.79 -24.79 16.05
N ALA A 709 16.60 -23.58 15.50
CA ALA A 709 16.45 -23.39 14.06
C ALA A 709 17.74 -23.68 13.27
N SER A 710 18.90 -23.44 13.89
CA SER A 710 20.23 -23.56 13.28
C SER A 710 20.56 -25.00 12.88
N GLN A 711 20.19 -25.97 13.70
CA GLN A 711 20.45 -27.40 13.48
C GLN A 711 19.69 -27.93 12.25
N MET A 712 18.41 -27.59 12.15
CA MET A 712 17.57 -27.97 11.01
C MET A 712 18.05 -27.32 9.72
N ASN A 713 18.42 -26.03 9.77
CA ASN A 713 18.94 -25.32 8.61
C ASN A 713 20.25 -25.95 8.08
N TRP A 714 21.15 -26.35 8.99
CA TRP A 714 22.38 -27.05 8.63
C TRP A 714 22.09 -28.39 7.94
N ALA A 715 21.14 -29.17 8.47
CA ALA A 715 20.74 -30.44 7.89
C ALA A 715 20.24 -30.29 6.44
N LEU A 716 19.39 -29.29 6.19
CA LEU A 716 18.85 -29.02 4.87
C LEU A 716 19.93 -28.56 3.88
N LYS A 717 20.82 -27.66 4.33
CA LYS A 717 21.92 -27.17 3.49
C LYS A 717 22.93 -28.26 3.15
N SER A 718 23.23 -29.17 4.08
CA SER A 718 24.13 -30.29 3.81
C SER A 718 23.59 -31.26 2.74
N ASN A 719 22.27 -31.33 2.59
CA ASN A 719 21.56 -32.23 1.67
C ASN A 719 20.96 -31.51 0.46
N GLU A 720 21.43 -30.30 0.12
CA GLU A 720 20.87 -29.45 -0.94
C GLU A 720 20.79 -30.16 -2.31
N GLY A 721 21.76 -31.02 -2.62
CA GLY A 721 21.76 -31.81 -3.86
C GLY A 721 20.64 -32.84 -3.96
N ILE A 722 20.18 -33.37 -2.83
CA ILE A 722 19.13 -34.41 -2.75
C ILE A 722 17.74 -33.77 -2.72
N LEU A 723 17.61 -32.53 -2.20
CA LEU A 723 16.33 -31.81 -2.11
C LEU A 723 15.57 -31.71 -3.43
N LYS A 724 16.28 -31.73 -4.57
CA LYS A 724 15.67 -31.68 -5.92
C LYS A 724 14.86 -32.94 -6.25
N ASP A 725 15.24 -34.08 -5.67
CA ASP A 725 14.74 -35.41 -6.06
C ASP A 725 13.75 -36.01 -5.03
N ILE A 726 13.48 -35.32 -3.91
CA ILE A 726 12.58 -35.80 -2.86
C ILE A 726 11.11 -35.72 -3.29
N GLU A 727 10.41 -36.86 -3.29
CA GLU A 727 9.00 -36.94 -3.71
C GLU A 727 8.05 -37.21 -2.54
N THR A 728 8.56 -37.61 -1.36
CA THR A 728 7.73 -38.02 -0.23
C THR A 728 8.02 -37.25 1.05
N ILE A 729 6.98 -37.10 1.89
CA ILE A 729 7.10 -36.48 3.22
C ILE A 729 8.02 -37.31 4.12
N ASP A 730 8.02 -38.64 3.97
CA ASP A 730 8.84 -39.54 4.77
C ASP A 730 10.33 -39.34 4.52
N GLU A 731 10.74 -39.17 3.25
CA GLU A 731 12.11 -38.80 2.87
C GLU A 731 12.52 -37.44 3.44
N LEU A 732 11.63 -36.44 3.34
CA LEU A 732 11.89 -35.09 3.85
C LEU A 732 12.02 -35.08 5.39
N SER A 733 11.22 -35.89 6.09
CA SER A 733 11.25 -36.03 7.55
C SER A 733 12.43 -36.86 8.08
N ALA A 734 13.11 -37.61 7.20
CA ALA A 734 14.28 -38.42 7.53
C ALA A 734 15.59 -37.61 7.51
N LEU A 735 15.67 -36.54 6.70
CA LEU A 735 16.85 -35.67 6.60
C LEU A 735 17.33 -35.11 7.95
N PRO A 736 16.46 -34.60 8.85
CA PRO A 736 16.89 -33.99 10.11
C PRO A 736 17.40 -35.01 11.13
N LYS A 737 16.86 -36.24 11.09
CA LYS A 737 17.20 -37.33 12.02
C LYS A 737 18.61 -37.89 11.76
N ALA A 738 19.15 -37.70 10.57
CA ALA A 738 20.50 -38.12 10.21
C ALA A 738 21.60 -37.20 10.77
N THR A 739 21.24 -36.04 11.33
CA THR A 739 22.17 -34.92 11.60
C THR A 739 22.12 -34.38 13.04
N GLU A 740 21.86 -35.22 14.04
CA GLU A 740 21.84 -34.85 15.48
C GLU A 740 23.18 -34.32 16.05
N SER A 741 24.24 -34.19 15.24
CA SER A 741 25.59 -33.80 15.67
C SER A 741 25.97 -32.33 15.40
N ALA A 742 25.07 -31.48 14.91
CA ALA A 742 25.38 -30.09 14.60
C ALA A 742 25.28 -29.18 15.85
N ALA A 743 26.34 -28.43 16.16
CA ALA A 743 26.33 -27.41 17.20
C ALA A 743 25.39 -26.26 16.83
N ALA A 744 24.65 -25.72 17.80
CA ALA A 744 23.78 -24.58 17.58
C ALA A 744 24.62 -23.33 17.22
N ASP A 745 24.26 -22.66 16.14
CA ASP A 745 24.86 -21.37 15.76
C ASP A 745 23.97 -20.23 16.24
N ASP A 746 24.42 -19.54 17.28
CA ASP A 746 23.73 -18.37 17.85
C ASP A 746 23.63 -17.21 16.86
N ASN A 747 24.54 -17.11 15.87
CA ASN A 747 24.48 -16.06 14.85
C ASN A 747 23.34 -16.28 13.86
N TYR A 748 23.00 -17.54 13.56
CA TYR A 748 21.86 -17.86 12.70
C TYR A 748 20.54 -17.49 13.40
N ALA A 749 20.40 -17.83 14.68
CA ALA A 749 19.20 -17.49 15.45
C ALA A 749 19.01 -15.96 15.54
N LEU A 750 20.10 -15.22 15.70
CA LEU A 750 20.14 -13.76 15.62
C LEU A 750 19.64 -13.24 14.27
N GLY A 751 20.23 -13.72 13.17
CA GLY A 751 19.84 -13.34 11.81
C GLY A 751 18.37 -13.63 11.51
N LEU A 752 17.89 -14.81 11.93
CA LEU A 752 16.49 -15.22 11.77
C LEU A 752 15.54 -14.32 12.57
N SER A 753 15.84 -14.03 13.83
CA SER A 753 14.98 -13.16 14.65
C SER A 753 14.88 -11.74 14.10
N ALA A 754 15.97 -11.21 13.54
CA ALA A 754 15.99 -9.90 12.90
C ALA A 754 15.15 -9.92 11.61
N PHE A 755 15.28 -10.97 10.80
CA PHE A 755 14.49 -11.16 9.58
C PHE A 755 12.99 -11.27 9.88
N LEU A 756 12.60 -12.08 10.87
CA LEU A 756 11.20 -12.24 11.27
C LEU A 756 10.59 -10.93 11.76
N LYS A 757 11.34 -10.13 12.55
CA LYS A 757 10.92 -8.79 12.97
C LYS A 757 10.74 -7.84 11.79
N MET A 758 11.68 -7.82 10.84
CA MET A 758 11.60 -7.00 9.63
C MET A 758 10.36 -7.38 8.78
N GLY A 759 10.15 -8.68 8.56
CA GLY A 759 9.01 -9.21 7.81
C GLY A 759 7.68 -9.12 8.55
N LYS A 760 7.67 -8.73 9.83
CA LYS A 760 6.53 -8.87 10.76
C LYS A 760 5.89 -10.26 10.65
N ILE A 761 6.75 -11.29 10.68
CA ILE A 761 6.38 -12.70 10.65
C ILE A 761 6.50 -13.23 12.08
N GLU A 762 5.44 -13.87 12.56
CA GLU A 762 5.46 -14.50 13.88
C GLU A 762 6.24 -15.83 13.86
N PRO A 763 6.98 -16.16 14.93
CA PRO A 763 7.60 -17.47 15.08
C PRO A 763 6.58 -18.62 14.96
N GLY A 764 6.96 -19.72 14.31
CA GLY A 764 6.10 -20.90 14.13
C GLY A 764 4.99 -20.77 13.06
N LYS A 765 4.83 -19.59 12.44
CA LYS A 765 3.84 -19.39 11.36
C LYS A 765 4.42 -19.69 9.97
N LYS A 766 3.56 -20.17 9.07
CA LYS A 766 3.84 -20.44 7.65
C LYS A 766 3.60 -19.19 6.82
N VAL A 767 4.60 -18.79 6.04
CA VAL A 767 4.55 -17.62 5.15
C VAL A 767 5.30 -17.95 3.85
N ILE A 768 4.76 -17.51 2.73
CA ILE A 768 5.39 -17.60 1.40
C ILE A 768 5.75 -16.18 0.97
N ILE A 769 6.95 -15.98 0.41
CA ILE A 769 7.37 -14.70 -0.13
C ILE A 769 7.76 -14.89 -1.60
N LEU A 770 7.00 -14.34 -2.55
CA LEU A 770 7.33 -14.41 -3.98
C LEU A 770 7.69 -13.02 -4.50
N ASN A 771 8.91 -12.82 -5.00
CA ASN A 771 9.43 -11.53 -5.48
C ASN A 771 9.16 -10.35 -4.52
N GLY A 772 9.21 -10.61 -3.20
CA GLY A 772 8.93 -9.64 -2.15
C GLY A 772 7.49 -9.62 -1.65
N ARG A 773 6.52 -10.20 -2.37
CA ARG A 773 5.12 -10.32 -1.92
C ARG A 773 4.98 -11.35 -0.81
N VAL A 774 4.51 -10.92 0.36
CA VAL A 774 4.28 -11.78 1.52
C VAL A 774 2.86 -12.33 1.50
N ILE A 775 2.74 -13.64 1.65
CA ILE A 775 1.48 -14.40 1.65
C ILE A 775 1.39 -15.17 2.96
N GLY A 776 0.36 -14.86 3.75
CA GLY A 776 0.12 -15.46 5.04
C GLY A 776 -0.02 -14.42 6.17
N PRO A 777 -0.10 -14.88 7.43
CA PRO A 777 0.15 -16.27 7.87
C PRO A 777 -0.91 -17.25 7.37
N ILE A 778 -0.46 -18.40 6.85
CA ILE A 778 -1.35 -19.48 6.40
C ILE A 778 -1.80 -20.29 7.60
N SER A 779 -3.11 -20.46 7.77
CA SER A 779 -3.70 -21.20 8.89
C SER A 779 -3.26 -22.67 8.93
N ALA A 780 -3.23 -23.25 10.12
CA ALA A 780 -3.05 -24.69 10.28
C ALA A 780 -4.28 -25.42 9.73
N GLY A 781 -4.09 -26.46 8.91
CA GLY A 781 -5.19 -27.17 8.23
C GLY A 781 -5.59 -26.67 6.84
N ASP A 782 -5.15 -25.48 6.41
CA ASP A 782 -5.31 -25.01 5.02
C ASP A 782 -4.11 -25.48 4.16
N PRO A 783 -4.29 -26.41 3.21
CA PRO A 783 -3.21 -26.84 2.33
C PRO A 783 -2.97 -25.82 1.22
N PHE A 784 -1.70 -25.48 0.99
CA PHE A 784 -1.25 -24.72 -0.17
C PHE A 784 -0.55 -25.70 -1.12
N THR A 785 -1.15 -25.97 -2.28
CA THR A 785 -0.70 -27.02 -3.22
C THR A 785 0.23 -26.47 -4.29
N ALA A 786 0.83 -27.35 -5.11
CA ALA A 786 1.65 -26.95 -6.24
C ALA A 786 0.86 -26.10 -7.27
N ASP A 787 -0.42 -26.42 -7.49
CA ASP A 787 -1.32 -25.64 -8.35
C ASP A 787 -1.54 -24.21 -7.79
N ASP A 788 -1.64 -24.06 -6.47
CA ASP A 788 -1.75 -22.74 -5.83
C ASP A 788 -0.47 -21.91 -6.06
N PHE A 789 0.71 -22.55 -6.07
CA PHE A 789 1.98 -21.87 -6.42
C PHE A 789 2.01 -21.44 -7.89
N GLN A 790 1.49 -22.28 -8.79
CA GLN A 790 1.40 -21.95 -10.21
C GLN A 790 0.46 -20.76 -10.44
N GLN A 791 -0.73 -20.79 -9.84
CA GLN A 791 -1.70 -19.69 -9.88
C GLN A 791 -1.09 -18.39 -9.34
N LEU A 792 -0.32 -18.48 -8.26
CA LEU A 792 0.37 -17.34 -7.69
C LEU A 792 1.40 -16.75 -8.66
N LEU A 793 2.22 -17.61 -9.29
CA LEU A 793 3.23 -17.18 -10.25
C LEU A 793 2.60 -16.47 -11.45
N GLU A 794 1.55 -17.05 -12.04
CA GLU A 794 0.83 -16.48 -13.19
C GLU A 794 0.19 -15.13 -12.83
N PHE A 795 -0.40 -15.04 -11.64
CA PHE A 795 -0.98 -13.80 -11.12
C PHE A 795 0.08 -12.69 -10.97
N GLU A 796 1.24 -13.02 -10.39
CA GLU A 796 2.36 -12.08 -10.27
C GLU A 796 2.98 -11.72 -11.61
N GLN A 797 3.06 -12.68 -12.55
CA GLN A 797 3.58 -12.45 -13.89
C GLN A 797 2.74 -11.43 -14.65
N LYS A 798 1.42 -11.64 -14.71
CA LYS A 798 0.50 -10.74 -15.42
C LYS A 798 0.52 -9.33 -14.84
N ARG A 799 0.50 -9.21 -13.51
CA ARG A 799 0.30 -7.91 -12.83
C ARG A 799 1.58 -7.12 -12.57
N ARG A 800 2.72 -7.79 -12.36
CA ARG A 800 3.96 -7.12 -11.91
C ARG A 800 5.18 -7.48 -12.74
N ILE A 801 5.46 -8.76 -12.96
CA ILE A 801 6.74 -9.16 -13.57
C ILE A 801 6.81 -8.75 -15.04
N LEU A 802 5.80 -9.09 -15.85
CA LEU A 802 5.81 -8.80 -17.29
C LEU A 802 5.74 -7.29 -17.60
N PRO A 803 4.87 -6.48 -16.95
CA PRO A 803 4.88 -5.03 -17.16
C PRO A 803 6.22 -4.36 -16.85
N VAL A 804 6.92 -4.86 -15.83
CA VAL A 804 8.26 -4.39 -15.46
C VAL A 804 9.27 -4.76 -16.54
N TYR A 805 9.28 -6.01 -17.01
CA TYR A 805 10.19 -6.41 -18.10
C TYR A 805 9.95 -5.62 -19.38
N ALA A 806 8.69 -5.42 -19.77
CA ALA A 806 8.34 -4.56 -20.89
C ALA A 806 8.89 -3.13 -20.73
N ALA A 807 8.78 -2.55 -19.52
CA ALA A 807 9.36 -1.23 -19.24
C ALA A 807 10.90 -1.22 -19.31
N PHE A 808 11.57 -2.28 -18.85
CA PHE A 808 13.02 -2.40 -18.97
C PHE A 808 13.48 -2.54 -20.42
N ASP A 809 12.74 -3.28 -21.24
CA ASP A 809 13.02 -3.48 -22.66
C ASP A 809 12.80 -2.20 -23.46
N ASP A 810 11.69 -1.49 -23.22
CA ASP A 810 11.38 -0.20 -23.88
C ASP A 810 12.42 0.89 -23.56
N LEU A 811 12.98 0.86 -22.35
CA LEU A 811 14.04 1.80 -21.91
C LEU A 811 15.45 1.35 -22.31
N GLY A 812 15.62 0.18 -22.92
CA GLY A 812 16.94 -0.36 -23.30
C GLY A 812 17.82 -0.74 -22.10
N LEU A 813 17.21 -1.15 -20.98
CA LEU A 813 17.86 -1.46 -19.71
C LEU A 813 17.91 -2.96 -19.38
N SER A 814 17.56 -3.83 -20.33
CA SER A 814 17.42 -5.28 -20.16
C SER A 814 18.70 -5.99 -19.70
N ASP A 815 19.87 -5.39 -19.93
CA ASP A 815 21.18 -5.90 -19.50
C ASP A 815 21.38 -5.81 -17.98
N LYS A 816 20.63 -4.93 -17.30
CA LYS A 816 20.67 -4.78 -15.84
C LYS A 816 19.96 -5.93 -15.14
N LEU A 817 19.07 -6.64 -15.82
CA LEU A 817 18.37 -7.82 -15.32
C LEU A 817 19.19 -9.09 -15.61
N SER A 818 20.24 -9.30 -14.81
CA SER A 818 21.19 -10.41 -15.01
C SER A 818 20.80 -11.72 -14.32
N SER A 819 19.89 -11.69 -13.34
CA SER A 819 19.48 -12.87 -12.56
C SER A 819 18.06 -12.75 -12.02
N ALA A 820 17.47 -13.88 -11.63
CA ALA A 820 16.15 -13.93 -10.97
C ALA A 820 16.07 -13.08 -9.70
N VAL A 821 17.18 -12.95 -8.96
CA VAL A 821 17.25 -12.09 -7.77
C VAL A 821 17.20 -10.62 -8.17
N THR A 822 17.91 -10.23 -9.22
CA THR A 822 17.93 -8.84 -9.69
C THR A 822 16.58 -8.42 -10.25
N ALA A 823 15.90 -9.33 -10.95
CA ALA A 823 14.52 -9.17 -11.37
C ALA A 823 13.56 -9.02 -10.17
N ALA A 824 13.67 -9.91 -9.18
CA ALA A 824 12.87 -9.84 -7.96
C ALA A 824 13.06 -8.51 -7.20
N LYS A 825 14.30 -8.00 -7.14
CA LYS A 825 14.60 -6.67 -6.59
C LYS A 825 13.83 -5.58 -7.35
N ALA A 826 13.97 -5.53 -8.68
CA ALA A 826 13.29 -4.53 -9.50
C ALA A 826 11.76 -4.58 -9.34
N THR A 827 11.16 -5.76 -9.43
CA THR A 827 9.70 -5.92 -9.29
C THR A 827 9.21 -5.53 -7.90
N SER A 828 9.96 -5.87 -6.85
CA SER A 828 9.60 -5.53 -5.46
C SER A 828 9.62 -4.02 -5.21
N ILE A 829 10.63 -3.33 -5.73
CA ILE A 829 10.79 -1.88 -5.56
C ILE A 829 9.70 -1.14 -6.32
N ILE A 830 9.40 -1.55 -7.56
CA ILE A 830 8.31 -0.97 -8.35
C ILE A 830 6.97 -1.21 -7.68
N ALA A 831 6.73 -2.41 -7.13
CA ALA A 831 5.50 -2.69 -6.38
C ALA A 831 5.37 -1.80 -5.13
N LEU A 832 6.45 -1.59 -4.38
CA LEU A 832 6.47 -0.69 -3.21
C LEU A 832 6.20 0.77 -3.61
N SER A 833 6.70 1.20 -4.77
CA SER A 833 6.50 2.56 -5.28
C SER A 833 5.04 2.89 -5.60
N MET A 834 4.21 1.86 -5.76
CA MET A 834 2.79 1.95 -6.12
C MET A 834 1.86 1.87 -4.91
N ASN A 835 2.36 1.58 -3.71
CA ASN A 835 1.52 1.56 -2.52
C ASN A 835 1.24 3.00 -2.05
N SER A 836 -0.05 3.38 -1.92
CA SER A 836 -0.41 4.68 -1.34
C SER A 836 -0.27 4.63 0.19
N ASP A 837 0.28 5.69 0.76
CA ASP A 837 0.35 5.90 2.21
C ASP A 837 -0.99 6.39 2.79
N LEU A 838 -1.85 6.99 1.95
CA LEU A 838 -3.16 7.48 2.36
C LEU A 838 -4.25 6.46 1.98
N PRO A 839 -5.17 6.13 2.90
CA PRO A 839 -6.32 5.32 2.54
C PRO A 839 -7.16 6.06 1.48
N GLU A 840 -7.21 5.49 0.27
CA GLU A 840 -8.06 6.02 -0.81
C GLU A 840 -9.53 6.04 -0.36
N GLY A 841 -10.27 7.05 -0.82
CA GLY A 841 -11.67 7.27 -0.50
C GLY A 841 -11.92 8.17 0.72
N ILE A 842 -10.89 8.45 1.55
CA ILE A 842 -11.02 9.43 2.65
C ILE A 842 -10.55 10.82 2.21
N PHE A 843 -9.38 10.88 1.55
CA PHE A 843 -8.78 12.14 1.11
C PHE A 843 -8.37 12.14 -0.37
N GLU A 844 -8.17 10.95 -0.98
CA GLU A 844 -7.82 10.76 -2.39
C GLU A 844 -8.97 10.06 -3.12
N THR A 845 -9.41 10.62 -4.25
CA THR A 845 -10.29 9.93 -5.21
C THR A 845 -9.52 9.29 -6.37
N ALA A 846 -8.26 9.69 -6.56
CA ALA A 846 -7.39 9.17 -7.62
C ALA A 846 -6.37 8.19 -7.02
N PRO A 847 -6.12 7.03 -7.65
CA PRO A 847 -5.13 6.08 -7.20
C PRO A 847 -3.72 6.70 -7.30
N ALA A 848 -2.81 6.31 -6.40
CA ALA A 848 -1.41 6.71 -6.43
C ALA A 848 -0.69 6.09 -7.63
N VAL A 849 -0.96 6.59 -8.83
CA VAL A 849 -0.33 6.15 -10.09
C VAL A 849 0.77 7.14 -10.42
N ARG A 850 1.98 6.63 -10.60
CA ARG A 850 3.09 7.44 -11.10
C ARG A 850 2.91 7.68 -12.58
N SER A 851 3.16 8.90 -13.02
CA SER A 851 3.11 9.25 -14.44
C SER A 851 4.27 10.15 -14.82
N THR A 852 4.82 9.93 -16.01
CA THR A 852 5.85 10.78 -16.64
C THR A 852 5.30 11.57 -17.82
N LEU A 853 3.99 11.88 -17.81
CA LEU A 853 3.33 12.62 -18.89
C LEU A 853 4.01 13.95 -19.20
N TYR A 854 4.64 14.57 -18.19
CA TYR A 854 5.38 15.82 -18.31
C TYR A 854 6.66 15.73 -19.16
N ASP A 855 7.22 14.54 -19.39
CA ASP A 855 8.39 14.37 -20.27
C ASP A 855 8.05 14.66 -21.75
N SER A 856 6.76 14.64 -22.10
CA SER A 856 6.27 15.00 -23.44
C SER A 856 6.16 16.51 -23.68
N TRP A 857 6.31 17.34 -22.64
CA TRP A 857 6.16 18.80 -22.75
C TRP A 857 7.44 19.46 -23.25
N ASN A 858 7.29 20.55 -24.02
CA ASN A 858 8.45 21.28 -24.54
C ASN A 858 9.04 22.20 -23.46
N SER A 859 10.26 21.89 -22.98
CA SER A 859 10.92 22.66 -21.92
C SER A 859 11.70 23.89 -22.40
N SER A 860 12.01 24.01 -23.69
CA SER A 860 13.03 24.95 -24.22
C SER A 860 12.78 26.44 -23.90
N HIS A 861 11.51 26.86 -23.89
CA HIS A 861 11.14 28.28 -23.71
C HIS A 861 10.01 28.50 -22.71
N ALA A 862 9.56 27.45 -22.01
CA ALA A 862 8.42 27.49 -21.11
C ALA A 862 8.69 26.81 -19.75
N ALA A 863 9.90 26.28 -19.53
CA ALA A 863 10.30 25.64 -18.28
C ALA A 863 11.47 26.36 -17.61
N ILE A 864 11.53 26.22 -16.29
CA ILE A 864 12.62 26.67 -15.43
C ILE A 864 13.28 25.41 -14.85
N GLU A 865 14.50 25.12 -15.27
CA GLU A 865 15.26 23.94 -14.80
C GLU A 865 16.34 24.38 -13.80
N ILE A 866 16.38 23.74 -12.62
CA ILE A 866 17.35 24.03 -11.56
C ILE A 866 17.91 22.71 -11.05
N GLY A 867 19.24 22.60 -11.01
CA GLY A 867 19.95 21.41 -10.54
C GLY A 867 20.47 20.52 -11.66
N ASP A 868 21.13 19.43 -11.27
CA ASP A 868 21.73 18.44 -12.19
C ASP A 868 20.80 17.22 -12.29
N SER A 869 20.16 17.05 -13.45
CA SER A 869 19.15 16.01 -13.66
C SER A 869 19.71 14.59 -13.66
N GLU A 870 20.99 14.38 -13.95
CA GLU A 870 21.58 13.04 -14.01
C GLU A 870 22.01 12.55 -12.62
N LYS A 871 22.35 13.47 -11.72
CA LYS A 871 22.78 13.15 -10.34
C LYS A 871 21.66 13.21 -9.31
N ALA A 872 20.60 13.98 -9.59
CA ALA A 872 19.50 14.14 -8.67
C ALA A 872 18.80 12.79 -8.37
N SER A 873 18.54 12.54 -7.09
CA SER A 873 17.70 11.42 -6.64
C SER A 873 16.21 11.79 -6.62
N ILE A 874 15.91 13.08 -6.52
CA ILE A 874 14.55 13.63 -6.46
C ILE A 874 14.36 14.60 -7.63
N HIS A 875 13.31 14.34 -8.40
CA HIS A 875 12.80 15.18 -9.48
C HIS A 875 11.46 15.76 -9.05
N ILE A 876 11.42 17.07 -8.87
CA ILE A 876 10.19 17.81 -8.61
C ILE A 876 9.82 18.52 -9.90
N THR A 877 8.69 18.13 -10.49
CA THR A 877 8.15 18.76 -11.69
C THR A 877 6.88 19.50 -11.30
N GLY A 878 6.81 20.81 -11.55
CA GLY A 878 5.65 21.63 -11.22
C GLY A 878 5.08 22.30 -12.45
N LEU A 879 3.77 22.16 -12.66
CA LEU A 879 3.00 23.06 -13.51
C LEU A 879 2.42 24.14 -12.59
N LEU A 880 2.94 25.36 -12.68
CA LEU A 880 2.59 26.47 -11.79
C LEU A 880 2.00 27.63 -12.58
N ASP A 881 0.88 28.15 -12.11
CA ASP A 881 0.33 29.43 -12.57
C ASP A 881 0.88 30.57 -11.70
N PRO A 882 1.70 31.49 -12.26
CA PRO A 882 2.34 32.57 -11.52
C PRO A 882 1.37 33.59 -10.92
N VAL A 883 0.11 33.62 -11.38
CA VAL A 883 -0.91 34.57 -10.88
C VAL A 883 -1.80 33.93 -9.82
N SER A 884 -1.72 32.61 -9.64
CA SER A 884 -2.56 31.91 -8.67
C SER A 884 -2.05 32.07 -7.24
N GLU A 885 -2.96 32.21 -6.28
CA GLU A 885 -2.63 32.27 -4.85
C GLU A 885 -1.91 30.99 -4.38
N LYS A 886 -2.36 29.82 -4.88
CA LYS A 886 -1.67 28.54 -4.63
C LYS A 886 -0.24 28.51 -5.18
N GLY A 887 -0.03 29.19 -6.30
CA GLY A 887 1.26 29.41 -6.93
C GLY A 887 2.18 30.35 -6.15
N GLN A 888 1.70 31.07 -5.12
CA GLN A 888 2.57 31.84 -4.21
C GLN A 888 3.16 30.97 -3.09
N ARG A 889 2.39 29.98 -2.62
CA ARG A 889 2.81 29.06 -1.56
C ARG A 889 3.90 28.10 -2.04
N SER A 890 3.78 27.58 -3.26
CA SER A 890 4.63 26.49 -3.77
C SER A 890 6.09 26.88 -4.05
N PRO A 891 6.41 28.05 -4.64
CA PRO A 891 7.79 28.52 -4.87
C PRO A 891 8.49 29.01 -3.60
N SER A 892 7.72 29.38 -2.57
CA SER A 892 8.21 29.94 -1.31
C SER A 892 8.72 28.88 -0.33
N CYS A 893 8.51 27.59 -0.61
CA CYS A 893 9.13 26.46 0.09
C CYS A 893 10.61 26.33 -0.31
N ARG A 894 11.43 27.27 0.13
CA ARG A 894 12.89 27.24 -0.01
C ARG A 894 13.58 26.62 1.21
#